data_AF-A0A2A2QL88-F1
#
_entry.id   AF-A0A2A2QL88-F1
#
_cell.length_a   1.000
_cell.length_b   1.000
_cell.length_c   1.000
_cell.angle_alpha   90.00
_cell.angle_beta   90.00
_cell.angle_gamma   90.00
#
_symmetry.space_group_name_H-M   'P 1'
#
loop_
_entity.id
_entity.type
_entity.pdbx_description
1 polymer ?
#
loop_
_entity_poly.entity_id
_entity_poly.type
_entity_poly.pdbx_seq_one_letter_code
_entity_poly.pdbx_strand_id
1 'polypeptide(L)'
;MKSYKFVNFSWDDAKAAALDPVGRLVYRSNILGGDQRITNTGGGNTSSKIVEKDPLTGQATEVLWVKGSGGDLRTSTRENFSSLYQQKLLDMQKLYAARPDKGLKAPAEDDMVGMQAHATFNLNPRASSIDTPLHSFIPAKFVDHMHPNAIISIAASKHCEKLTQEIFGGEMAYVPWMRPGFELGLAMQAIVQKNPAVKSIMMGQHGFISWDNEEKACYTYTLDCIEKTSAFIEAKYQAKGGDAAAFGGAKYATLTPEQRRATFAAILPWFRGQVSKAKRFIGTVQDDEKILRFVNSKDAARLAELGTSCPDHFLRTKIKPLYVDWNPQAEDTAALKKKLAAGLEAYRADYAAYYAKCKHANSPAMRDPNPTVVLIPGVGMIAWGKDKSESRVTAEFYNCAVEVMRGAEAIDTYISLPQQEAFDIEYWLLEEAKLKRMPAEKELARQVIIVVGAGSGIGKETAHRLVKEGAHIVCVDMKVETAQATAKEITDKHGLGIGVAGTGLSSCGPALGLAANITDRASVRAMLDDVALAYGGFDSICVTAGVFWPSDTTGHIPDDKWAFTFGVNVTGSYIVGDEALKTWKEQGLKGQLVLTTSANAAVAKKGSLAYDCSKAAANHLVRELAMELAPLVRVNGVAPATVVQGSAMFPRDRVIGSLAKYNIPYTDDEATDSLVRKLAQFYADRTLTKAPITPADQAEAYFLLVSQRLSKTTGQIVTVDGGLHEAFLR
;
A
#
# COMPACT_ATOMS: atom_id res chain seq x y z
N MET A 1 12.21 5.58 -36.90
CA MET A 1 11.25 5.05 -35.91
C MET A 1 10.16 6.09 -35.71
N LYS A 2 8.88 5.70 -35.60
CA LYS A 2 7.82 6.62 -35.17
C LYS A 2 8.22 7.22 -33.81
N SER A 3 8.12 8.53 -33.66
CA SER A 3 8.35 9.20 -32.37
C SER A 3 7.01 9.30 -31.64
N TYR A 4 6.94 8.73 -30.43
CA TYR A 4 5.77 8.85 -29.54
C TYR A 4 6.01 9.98 -28.54
N LYS A 5 5.03 10.85 -28.35
CA LYS A 5 5.08 11.98 -27.42
C LYS A 5 4.34 11.68 -26.12
N PHE A 6 3.26 10.92 -26.18
CA PHE A 6 2.34 10.71 -25.05
C PHE A 6 2.45 9.32 -24.42
N VAL A 7 3.17 8.39 -25.06
CA VAL A 7 3.51 7.07 -24.51
C VAL A 7 4.97 6.73 -24.80
N ASN A 8 5.53 5.76 -24.08
CA ASN A 8 6.90 5.29 -24.31
C ASN A 8 6.92 4.06 -25.23
N PHE A 9 7.76 4.10 -26.26
CA PHE A 9 8.14 2.90 -26.99
C PHE A 9 9.30 2.22 -26.26
N SER A 10 9.06 1.04 -25.69
CA SER A 10 10.01 0.29 -24.85
C SER A 10 10.27 -1.13 -25.34
N TRP A 11 9.87 -1.43 -26.58
CA TRP A 11 10.13 -2.72 -27.22
C TRP A 11 11.60 -2.84 -27.66
N ASP A 12 12.22 -3.95 -27.28
CA ASP A 12 13.59 -4.34 -27.62
C ASP A 12 13.53 -5.69 -28.34
N ASP A 13 13.93 -5.68 -29.62
CA ASP A 13 13.90 -6.86 -30.49
C ASP A 13 14.86 -7.96 -30.02
N ALA A 14 16.04 -7.60 -29.50
CA ALA A 14 17.03 -8.57 -29.01
C ALA A 14 16.51 -9.26 -27.74
N LYS A 15 15.91 -8.48 -26.83
CA LYS A 15 15.29 -9.03 -25.62
C LYS A 15 14.10 -9.93 -25.95
N ALA A 16 13.21 -9.51 -26.86
CA ALA A 16 12.07 -10.32 -27.28
C ALA A 16 12.51 -11.64 -27.96
N ALA A 17 13.55 -11.59 -28.81
CA ALA A 17 14.07 -12.77 -29.50
C ALA A 17 14.69 -13.82 -28.56
N ALA A 18 15.21 -13.40 -27.40
CA ALA A 18 15.80 -14.29 -26.41
C ALA A 18 14.76 -15.02 -25.52
N LEU A 19 13.47 -14.67 -25.63
CA LEU A 19 12.40 -15.19 -24.77
C LEU A 19 11.55 -16.24 -25.50
N ASP A 20 11.08 -17.24 -24.76
CA ASP A 20 10.09 -18.19 -25.24
C ASP A 20 8.70 -17.52 -25.42
N PRO A 21 7.72 -18.16 -26.08
CA PRO A 21 6.44 -17.52 -26.39
C PRO A 21 5.69 -16.92 -25.19
N VAL A 22 5.70 -17.59 -24.04
CA VAL A 22 5.07 -17.07 -22.82
C VAL A 22 5.93 -16.00 -22.16
N GLY A 23 7.25 -16.12 -22.21
CA GLY A 23 8.19 -15.07 -21.78
C GLY A 23 8.02 -13.77 -22.56
N ARG A 24 7.73 -13.84 -23.87
CA ARG A 24 7.40 -12.65 -24.67
C ARG A 24 6.07 -12.02 -24.29
N LEU A 25 5.04 -12.81 -23.97
CA LEU A 25 3.80 -12.29 -23.40
C LEU A 25 4.06 -11.54 -22.09
N VAL A 26 4.84 -12.13 -21.17
CA VAL A 26 5.23 -11.47 -19.91
C VAL A 26 5.99 -10.18 -20.19
N TYR A 27 6.92 -10.19 -21.15
CA TYR A 27 7.68 -9.02 -21.55
C TYR A 27 6.78 -7.90 -22.11
N ARG A 28 5.90 -8.21 -23.08
CA ARG A 28 4.91 -7.27 -23.65
C ARG A 28 4.03 -6.66 -22.56
N SER A 29 3.61 -7.50 -21.62
CA SER A 29 2.80 -7.10 -20.46
C SER A 29 3.53 -6.11 -19.56
N ASN A 30 4.79 -6.41 -19.20
CA ASN A 30 5.59 -5.57 -18.32
C ASN A 30 5.93 -4.22 -18.95
N ILE A 31 6.22 -4.16 -20.26
CA ILE A 31 6.49 -2.88 -20.93
C ILE A 31 5.23 -2.04 -21.15
N LEU A 32 4.06 -2.65 -21.36
CA LEU A 32 2.78 -1.93 -21.38
C LEU A 32 2.41 -1.43 -19.98
N GLY A 33 2.54 -2.28 -18.96
CA GLY A 33 2.27 -1.93 -17.56
C GLY A 33 3.28 -0.96 -16.93
N GLY A 34 4.47 -0.84 -17.52
CA GLY A 34 5.51 0.07 -17.07
C GLY A 34 5.20 1.55 -17.30
N ASP A 35 4.28 1.86 -18.22
CA ASP A 35 3.83 3.22 -18.51
C ASP A 35 2.41 3.43 -17.99
N GLN A 36 2.28 4.19 -16.90
CA GLN A 36 0.98 4.45 -16.25
C GLN A 36 -0.01 5.23 -17.12
N ARG A 37 0.43 5.77 -18.26
CA ARG A 37 -0.47 6.39 -19.24
C ARG A 37 -1.23 5.34 -20.05
N ILE A 38 -0.75 4.10 -20.07
CA ILE A 38 -1.32 2.97 -20.83
C ILE A 38 -2.34 2.17 -20.01
N THR A 39 -2.05 1.90 -18.74
CA THR A 39 -2.93 1.12 -17.87
C THR A 39 -2.77 1.50 -16.39
N ASN A 40 -3.82 1.28 -15.62
CA ASN A 40 -3.83 1.53 -14.17
C ASN A 40 -3.23 0.34 -13.40
N THR A 41 -2.76 0.57 -12.16
CA THR A 41 -2.27 -0.54 -11.32
C THR A 41 -3.34 -1.63 -11.15
N GLY A 42 -2.98 -2.88 -11.48
CA GLY A 42 -3.86 -4.04 -11.39
C GLY A 42 -4.90 -4.17 -12.52
N GLY A 43 -5.04 -3.13 -13.37
CA GLY A 43 -5.94 -3.08 -14.52
C GLY A 43 -5.28 -3.55 -15.82
N GLY A 44 -6.12 -3.70 -16.85
CA GLY A 44 -5.78 -4.23 -18.17
C GLY A 44 -5.51 -5.74 -18.19
N ASN A 45 -5.57 -6.35 -19.37
CA ASN A 45 -5.24 -7.75 -19.60
C ASN A 45 -4.51 -7.89 -20.94
N THR A 46 -3.51 -8.76 -20.98
CA THR A 46 -2.81 -9.17 -22.20
C THR A 46 -2.99 -10.67 -22.41
N SER A 47 -3.00 -11.10 -23.66
CA SER A 47 -3.01 -12.52 -24.00
C SER A 47 -2.22 -12.88 -25.25
N SER A 48 -1.80 -14.14 -25.30
CA SER A 48 -1.24 -14.79 -26.49
C SER A 48 -1.87 -16.17 -26.68
N LYS A 49 -2.31 -16.47 -27.90
CA LYS A 49 -2.70 -17.83 -28.31
C LYS A 49 -1.47 -18.54 -28.84
N ILE A 50 -1.05 -19.60 -28.17
CA ILE A 50 0.22 -20.31 -28.40
C ILE A 50 -0.08 -21.78 -28.65
N VAL A 51 0.57 -22.39 -29.64
CA VAL A 51 0.46 -23.84 -29.87
C VAL A 51 1.42 -24.56 -28.93
N GLU A 52 0.88 -25.44 -28.09
CA GLU A 52 1.63 -26.25 -27.13
C GLU A 52 1.27 -27.74 -27.27
N LYS A 53 2.07 -28.62 -26.67
CA LYS A 53 1.79 -30.06 -26.64
C LYS A 53 0.89 -30.38 -25.46
N ASP A 54 -0.30 -30.92 -25.71
CA ASP A 54 -1.23 -31.37 -24.69
C ASP A 54 -0.59 -32.50 -23.84
N PRO A 55 -0.52 -32.36 -22.51
CA PRO A 55 0.14 -33.34 -21.64
C PRO A 55 -0.61 -34.68 -21.56
N LEU A 56 -1.90 -34.72 -21.87
CA LEU A 56 -2.74 -35.93 -21.85
C LEU A 56 -2.69 -36.67 -23.19
N THR A 57 -2.80 -35.94 -24.30
CA THR A 57 -2.94 -36.54 -25.64
C THR A 57 -1.64 -36.54 -26.45
N GLY A 58 -0.66 -35.71 -26.07
CA GLY A 58 0.57 -35.50 -26.82
C GLY A 58 0.39 -34.73 -28.14
N GLN A 59 -0.82 -34.27 -28.45
CA GLN A 59 -1.13 -33.55 -29.69
C GLN A 59 -0.84 -32.06 -29.55
N ALA A 60 -0.55 -31.39 -30.67
CA ALA A 60 -0.48 -29.94 -30.72
C ALA A 60 -1.88 -29.34 -30.50
N THR A 61 -1.98 -28.41 -29.56
CA THR A 61 -3.24 -27.73 -29.22
C THR A 61 -2.99 -26.24 -29.02
N GLU A 62 -3.98 -25.40 -29.35
CA GLU A 62 -3.89 -23.97 -29.12
C GLU A 62 -4.29 -23.64 -27.67
N VAL A 63 -3.40 -22.95 -26.97
CA VAL A 63 -3.53 -22.56 -25.57
C VAL A 63 -3.60 -21.04 -25.49
N LEU A 64 -4.68 -20.52 -24.89
CA LEU A 64 -4.77 -19.12 -24.52
C LEU A 64 -4.01 -18.91 -23.21
N TRP A 65 -2.93 -18.14 -23.28
CA TRP A 65 -2.30 -17.53 -22.10
C TRP A 65 -2.87 -16.13 -21.93
N VAL A 66 -3.47 -15.85 -20.78
CA VAL A 66 -4.08 -14.55 -20.47
C VAL A 66 -3.75 -14.15 -19.03
N LYS A 67 -3.56 -12.86 -18.77
CA LYS A 67 -3.33 -12.39 -17.39
C LYS A 67 -4.48 -12.84 -16.50
N GLY A 68 -4.15 -13.49 -15.38
CA GLY A 68 -5.11 -13.91 -14.37
C GLY A 68 -5.70 -12.74 -13.58
N SER A 69 -6.72 -13.03 -12.77
CA SER A 69 -7.39 -12.03 -11.93
C SER A 69 -6.41 -11.42 -10.91
N GLY A 70 -6.47 -10.11 -10.63
CA GLY A 70 -5.76 -9.47 -9.49
C GLY A 70 -4.24 -9.28 -9.59
N GLY A 71 -3.59 -9.59 -10.74
CA GLY A 71 -2.18 -9.29 -10.97
C GLY A 71 -1.93 -7.92 -11.63
N ASP A 72 -0.85 -7.23 -11.27
CA ASP A 72 -0.36 -5.99 -11.91
C ASP A 72 0.51 -6.33 -13.13
N LEU A 73 0.15 -5.82 -14.32
CA LEU A 73 0.88 -6.04 -15.57
C LEU A 73 2.35 -5.62 -15.47
N ARG A 74 2.68 -4.58 -14.70
CA ARG A 74 4.04 -4.04 -14.57
C ARG A 74 5.03 -5.03 -13.96
N THR A 75 4.57 -5.78 -12.97
CA THR A 75 5.41 -6.69 -12.16
C THR A 75 5.03 -8.15 -12.39
N SER A 76 4.35 -8.44 -13.50
CA SER A 76 3.86 -9.77 -13.79
C SER A 76 5.01 -10.72 -14.11
N THR A 77 4.93 -11.91 -13.55
CA THR A 77 5.73 -13.07 -13.90
C THR A 77 4.85 -14.10 -14.61
N ARG A 78 5.42 -15.22 -15.05
CA ARG A 78 4.65 -16.31 -15.67
C ARG A 78 3.51 -16.81 -14.76
N GLU A 79 3.72 -16.82 -13.44
CA GLU A 79 2.72 -17.28 -12.46
C GLU A 79 1.48 -16.39 -12.40
N ASN A 80 1.55 -15.18 -12.96
CA ASN A 80 0.42 -14.27 -13.05
C ASN A 80 -0.50 -14.56 -14.26
N PHE A 81 -0.15 -15.51 -15.14
CA PHE A 81 -0.94 -15.87 -16.32
C PHE A 81 -1.62 -17.22 -16.18
N SER A 82 -2.90 -17.28 -16.54
CA SER A 82 -3.66 -18.52 -16.67
C SER A 82 -3.52 -19.08 -18.09
N SER A 83 -3.31 -20.39 -18.20
CA SER A 83 -3.27 -21.14 -19.47
C SER A 83 -4.54 -21.96 -19.63
N LEU A 84 -5.21 -21.83 -20.78
CA LEU A 84 -6.52 -22.43 -21.04
C LEU A 84 -6.55 -23.06 -22.45
N TYR A 85 -7.16 -24.24 -22.60
CA TYR A 85 -7.45 -24.84 -23.91
C TYR A 85 -8.38 -23.90 -24.69
N GLN A 86 -7.88 -23.30 -25.77
CA GLN A 86 -8.62 -22.30 -26.54
C GLN A 86 -9.91 -22.88 -27.13
N GLN A 87 -9.85 -24.12 -27.65
CA GLN A 87 -11.04 -24.77 -28.21
C GLN A 87 -12.13 -25.01 -27.16
N LYS A 88 -11.77 -25.37 -25.92
CA LYS A 88 -12.76 -25.54 -24.84
C LYS A 88 -13.44 -24.22 -24.47
N LEU A 89 -12.70 -23.11 -24.47
CA LEU A 89 -13.26 -21.77 -24.26
C LEU A 89 -14.27 -21.40 -25.37
N LEU A 90 -14.00 -21.75 -26.62
CA LEU A 90 -14.94 -21.54 -27.72
C LEU A 90 -16.17 -22.45 -27.61
N ASP A 91 -15.99 -23.71 -27.21
CA ASP A 91 -17.10 -24.65 -27.03
C ASP A 91 -18.06 -24.25 -25.89
N MET A 92 -17.58 -23.47 -24.91
CA MET A 92 -18.44 -22.86 -23.88
C MET A 92 -19.54 -21.98 -24.48
N GLN A 93 -19.35 -21.41 -25.68
CA GLN A 93 -20.40 -20.62 -26.35
C GLN A 93 -21.63 -21.46 -26.69
N LYS A 94 -21.45 -22.74 -27.06
CA LYS A 94 -22.55 -23.66 -27.36
C LYS A 94 -23.37 -23.95 -26.11
N LEU A 95 -22.67 -24.21 -25.00
CA LEU A 95 -23.31 -24.44 -23.70
C LEU A 95 -24.10 -23.21 -23.26
N TYR A 96 -23.48 -22.03 -23.31
CA TYR A 96 -24.14 -20.78 -22.96
C TYR A 96 -25.35 -20.49 -23.85
N ALA A 97 -25.22 -20.69 -25.16
CA ALA A 97 -26.31 -20.47 -26.11
C ALA A 97 -27.51 -21.39 -25.88
N ALA A 98 -27.31 -22.59 -25.33
CA ALA A 98 -28.38 -23.54 -25.01
C ALA A 98 -29.14 -23.20 -23.73
N ARG A 99 -28.65 -22.26 -22.91
CA ARG A 99 -29.29 -21.90 -21.65
C ARG A 99 -30.53 -21.01 -21.85
N PRO A 100 -31.66 -21.30 -21.19
CA PRO A 100 -32.86 -20.47 -21.25
C PRO A 100 -32.73 -19.15 -20.49
N ASP A 101 -31.83 -19.08 -19.51
CA ASP A 101 -31.57 -17.95 -18.62
C ASP A 101 -30.29 -17.18 -19.01
N LYS A 102 -29.93 -17.20 -20.29
CA LYS A 102 -28.82 -16.42 -20.87
C LYS A 102 -29.19 -14.96 -21.10
N GLY A 103 -28.19 -14.09 -21.10
CA GLY A 103 -28.32 -12.67 -21.37
C GLY A 103 -27.40 -11.84 -20.49
N LEU A 104 -27.31 -10.55 -20.79
CA LEU A 104 -26.52 -9.60 -20.02
C LEU A 104 -27.01 -9.55 -18.56
N LYS A 105 -26.09 -9.74 -17.62
CA LYS A 105 -26.38 -9.79 -16.16
C LYS A 105 -27.28 -10.95 -15.72
N ALA A 106 -27.45 -11.97 -16.55
CA ALA A 106 -28.24 -13.13 -16.18
C ALA A 106 -27.41 -14.16 -15.38
N PRO A 107 -28.03 -15.04 -14.57
CA PRO A 107 -27.34 -16.08 -13.83
C PRO A 107 -26.43 -16.96 -14.70
N ALA A 108 -26.87 -17.24 -15.93
CA ALA A 108 -26.07 -17.99 -16.89
C ALA A 108 -24.72 -17.33 -17.22
N GLU A 109 -24.67 -16.00 -17.29
CA GLU A 109 -23.43 -15.27 -17.57
C GLU A 109 -22.45 -15.40 -16.40
N ASP A 110 -22.94 -15.24 -15.16
CA ASP A 110 -22.12 -15.39 -13.95
C ASP A 110 -21.60 -16.83 -13.80
N ASP A 111 -22.42 -17.84 -14.12
CA ASP A 111 -22.03 -19.25 -14.10
C ASP A 111 -20.87 -19.56 -15.06
N MET A 112 -20.74 -18.81 -16.17
CA MET A 112 -19.65 -19.01 -17.12
C MET A 112 -18.26 -18.71 -16.54
N VAL A 113 -18.17 -17.92 -15.47
CA VAL A 113 -16.90 -17.63 -14.80
C VAL A 113 -16.34 -18.91 -14.15
N GLY A 114 -17.19 -19.70 -13.50
CA GLY A 114 -16.79 -20.98 -12.91
C GLY A 114 -16.39 -22.00 -13.97
N MET A 115 -17.02 -21.95 -15.14
CA MET A 115 -16.76 -22.87 -16.25
C MET A 115 -15.36 -22.74 -16.86
N GLN A 116 -14.68 -21.58 -16.70
CA GLN A 116 -13.33 -21.38 -17.20
C GLN A 116 -12.32 -22.40 -16.62
N ALA A 117 -12.54 -22.89 -15.40
CA ALA A 117 -11.68 -23.90 -14.78
C ALA A 117 -11.68 -25.24 -15.52
N HIS A 118 -12.76 -25.59 -16.24
CA HIS A 118 -12.80 -26.79 -17.09
C HIS A 118 -11.95 -26.66 -18.36
N ALA A 119 -11.58 -25.43 -18.72
CA ALA A 119 -10.68 -25.14 -19.81
C ALA A 119 -9.21 -25.04 -19.36
N THR A 120 -8.88 -25.19 -18.07
CA THR A 120 -7.49 -25.07 -17.59
C THR A 120 -6.56 -26.04 -18.32
N PHE A 121 -5.50 -25.49 -18.92
CA PHE A 121 -4.41 -26.21 -19.54
C PHE A 121 -3.31 -26.50 -18.53
N ASN A 122 -2.78 -27.72 -18.55
CA ASN A 122 -1.62 -28.16 -17.76
C ASN A 122 -1.68 -27.84 -16.26
N LEU A 123 -2.87 -28.03 -15.65
CA LEU A 123 -3.10 -27.83 -14.20
C LEU A 123 -2.65 -26.46 -13.67
N ASN A 124 -2.62 -25.43 -14.52
CA ASN A 124 -2.22 -24.09 -14.10
C ASN A 124 -3.14 -23.57 -12.98
N PRO A 125 -2.61 -23.27 -11.78
CA PRO A 125 -3.42 -22.92 -10.62
C PRO A 125 -3.90 -21.46 -10.65
N ARG A 126 -3.41 -20.64 -11.59
CA ARG A 126 -3.78 -19.23 -11.70
C ARG A 126 -5.23 -19.11 -12.17
N ALA A 127 -6.08 -18.54 -11.31
CA ALA A 127 -7.44 -18.19 -11.70
C ALA A 127 -7.44 -17.18 -12.86
N SER A 128 -8.19 -17.50 -13.91
CA SER A 128 -8.37 -16.68 -15.10
C SER A 128 -9.14 -15.39 -14.81
N SER A 129 -8.93 -14.37 -15.65
CA SER A 129 -9.69 -13.12 -15.55
C SER A 129 -11.13 -13.32 -16.01
N ILE A 130 -12.05 -12.50 -15.50
CA ILE A 130 -13.40 -12.50 -16.02
C ILE A 130 -13.46 -12.05 -17.49
N ASP A 131 -12.47 -11.25 -17.91
CA ASP A 131 -12.31 -10.77 -19.29
C ASP A 131 -11.74 -11.82 -20.24
N THR A 132 -11.47 -13.05 -19.77
CA THR A 132 -10.99 -14.14 -20.63
C THR A 132 -11.80 -14.31 -21.93
N PRO A 133 -13.15 -14.20 -21.95
CA PRO A 133 -13.92 -14.24 -23.19
C PRO A 133 -13.55 -13.15 -24.19
N LEU A 134 -13.22 -11.92 -23.75
CA LEU A 134 -12.81 -10.82 -24.62
C LEU A 134 -11.50 -11.18 -25.36
N HIS A 135 -10.60 -11.92 -24.72
CA HIS A 135 -9.35 -12.39 -25.31
C HIS A 135 -9.52 -13.64 -26.18
N SER A 136 -10.39 -14.56 -25.77
CA SER A 136 -10.60 -15.84 -26.45
C SER A 136 -11.41 -15.67 -27.73
N PHE A 137 -12.47 -14.86 -27.72
CA PHE A 137 -13.43 -14.82 -28.83
C PHE A 137 -12.99 -13.93 -29.99
N ILE A 138 -12.01 -13.05 -29.75
CA ILE A 138 -11.28 -12.35 -30.81
C ILE A 138 -10.33 -13.36 -31.48
N PRO A 139 -10.42 -13.56 -32.82
CA PRO A 139 -9.69 -14.62 -33.52
C PRO A 139 -8.17 -14.35 -33.68
N ALA A 140 -7.69 -13.17 -33.33
CA ALA A 140 -6.29 -12.81 -33.45
C ALA A 140 -5.39 -13.48 -32.40
N LYS A 141 -4.11 -13.68 -32.73
CA LYS A 141 -3.14 -14.36 -31.85
C LYS A 141 -2.79 -13.57 -30.59
N PHE A 142 -2.67 -12.25 -30.71
CA PHE A 142 -2.26 -11.37 -29.63
C PHE A 142 -3.34 -10.34 -29.37
N VAL A 143 -3.71 -10.15 -28.11
CA VAL A 143 -4.77 -9.21 -27.71
C VAL A 143 -4.30 -8.44 -26.49
N ASP A 144 -4.46 -7.12 -26.55
CA ASP A 144 -4.16 -6.17 -25.50
C ASP A 144 -5.44 -5.42 -25.13
N HIS A 145 -5.94 -5.61 -23.91
CA HIS A 145 -7.02 -4.84 -23.32
C HIS A 145 -6.42 -3.87 -22.27
N MET A 146 -6.46 -2.56 -22.56
CA MET A 146 -5.79 -1.56 -21.73
C MET A 146 -6.76 -0.47 -21.27
N HIS A 147 -6.34 0.25 -20.22
CA HIS A 147 -7.11 1.30 -19.56
C HIS A 147 -6.41 2.67 -19.56
N PRO A 148 -6.03 3.22 -20.73
CA PRO A 148 -5.30 4.48 -20.77
C PRO A 148 -6.24 5.66 -20.51
N ASN A 149 -5.82 6.60 -19.66
CA ASN A 149 -6.62 7.78 -19.30
C ASN A 149 -7.16 8.54 -20.52
N ALA A 150 -6.37 8.63 -21.60
CA ALA A 150 -6.76 9.30 -22.83
C ALA A 150 -7.97 8.63 -23.50
N ILE A 151 -7.99 7.31 -23.61
CA ILE A 151 -9.13 6.58 -24.23
C ILE A 151 -10.32 6.54 -23.28
N ILE A 152 -10.08 6.37 -21.96
CA ILE A 152 -11.16 6.43 -20.97
C ILE A 152 -11.82 7.82 -20.98
N SER A 153 -11.09 8.89 -21.30
CA SER A 153 -11.67 10.24 -21.47
C SER A 153 -12.74 10.27 -22.57
N ILE A 154 -12.53 9.55 -23.67
CA ILE A 154 -13.57 9.36 -24.70
C ILE A 154 -14.69 8.48 -24.15
N ALA A 155 -14.33 7.34 -23.54
CA ALA A 155 -15.29 6.37 -23.01
C ALA A 155 -16.24 6.95 -21.96
N ALA A 156 -15.77 7.94 -21.20
CA ALA A 156 -16.49 8.67 -20.16
C ALA A 156 -17.04 10.02 -20.63
N SER A 157 -17.07 10.26 -21.94
CA SER A 157 -17.71 11.44 -22.54
C SER A 157 -19.15 11.11 -22.95
N LYS A 158 -20.05 12.08 -22.77
CA LYS A 158 -21.48 11.96 -23.11
C LYS A 158 -21.72 11.46 -24.54
N HIS A 159 -20.88 11.87 -25.50
CA HIS A 159 -20.98 11.50 -26.91
C HIS A 159 -19.84 10.58 -27.37
N CYS A 160 -19.49 9.56 -26.56
CA CYS A 160 -18.40 8.60 -26.81
C CYS A 160 -18.38 8.02 -28.24
N GLU A 161 -19.52 7.53 -28.75
CA GLU A 161 -19.59 6.93 -30.08
C GLU A 161 -19.20 7.92 -31.19
N LYS A 162 -19.74 9.14 -31.12
CA LYS A 162 -19.42 10.21 -32.07
C LYS A 162 -17.94 10.61 -32.03
N LEU A 163 -17.37 10.73 -30.84
CA LEU A 163 -15.95 11.04 -30.65
C LEU A 163 -15.06 9.91 -31.18
N THR A 164 -15.46 8.66 -30.97
CA THR A 164 -14.74 7.50 -31.52
C THR A 164 -14.71 7.57 -33.04
N GLN A 165 -15.84 7.87 -33.67
CA GLN A 165 -15.92 8.07 -35.12
C GLN A 165 -15.08 9.26 -35.61
N GLU A 166 -15.10 10.39 -34.89
CA GLU A 166 -14.32 11.59 -35.24
C GLU A 166 -12.80 11.31 -35.20
N ILE A 167 -12.32 10.60 -34.18
CA ILE A 167 -10.89 10.38 -33.96
C ILE A 167 -10.36 9.24 -34.83
N PHE A 168 -11.13 8.16 -34.98
CA PHE A 168 -10.65 6.93 -35.63
C PHE A 168 -11.19 6.72 -37.03
N GLY A 169 -12.21 7.45 -37.48
CA GLY A 169 -12.72 7.34 -38.86
C GLY A 169 -13.17 5.92 -39.23
N GLY A 170 -13.60 5.12 -38.26
CA GLY A 170 -13.96 3.70 -38.44
C GLY A 170 -12.82 2.69 -38.26
N GLU A 171 -11.58 3.12 -38.02
CA GLU A 171 -10.44 2.22 -37.71
C GLU A 171 -10.62 1.49 -36.36
N MET A 172 -11.35 2.10 -35.42
CA MET A 172 -11.74 1.57 -34.13
C MET A 172 -13.25 1.47 -34.08
N ALA A 173 -13.78 0.27 -33.84
CA ALA A 173 -15.22 0.08 -33.66
C ALA A 173 -15.66 0.53 -32.25
N TYR A 174 -16.97 0.64 -32.05
CA TYR A 174 -17.57 1.02 -30.78
C TYR A 174 -18.51 -0.07 -30.27
N VAL A 175 -18.45 -0.35 -28.97
CA VAL A 175 -19.47 -1.09 -28.25
C VAL A 175 -19.97 -0.22 -27.09
N PRO A 176 -21.30 -0.07 -26.90
CA PRO A 176 -21.83 0.63 -25.74
C PRO A 176 -21.39 -0.05 -24.44
N TRP A 177 -21.54 0.66 -23.33
CA TRP A 177 -21.23 0.07 -22.02
C TRP A 177 -21.97 -1.26 -21.85
N MET A 178 -21.21 -2.30 -21.47
CA MET A 178 -21.70 -3.61 -21.09
C MET A 178 -20.84 -4.09 -19.91
N ARG A 179 -21.45 -4.85 -19.00
CA ARG A 179 -20.70 -5.48 -17.90
C ARG A 179 -19.60 -6.38 -18.47
N PRO A 180 -18.35 -6.31 -17.96
CA PRO A 180 -17.28 -7.19 -18.39
C PRO A 180 -17.62 -8.66 -18.12
N GLY A 181 -17.42 -9.53 -19.12
CA GLY A 181 -17.82 -10.93 -19.03
C GLY A 181 -18.10 -11.58 -20.38
N PHE A 182 -18.95 -12.62 -20.34
CA PHE A 182 -19.20 -13.48 -21.48
C PHE A 182 -19.98 -12.77 -22.60
N GLU A 183 -20.99 -11.97 -22.26
CA GLU A 183 -21.82 -11.25 -23.24
C GLU A 183 -21.04 -10.16 -23.95
N LEU A 184 -20.17 -9.43 -23.24
CA LEU A 184 -19.27 -8.47 -23.87
C LEU A 184 -18.33 -9.15 -24.86
N GLY A 185 -17.79 -10.33 -24.51
CA GLY A 185 -16.99 -11.13 -25.42
C GLY A 185 -17.74 -11.52 -26.71
N LEU A 186 -19.01 -11.94 -26.59
CA LEU A 186 -19.86 -12.28 -27.74
C LEU A 186 -20.17 -11.04 -28.60
N ALA A 187 -20.47 -9.91 -27.98
CA ALA A 187 -20.73 -8.65 -28.68
C ALA A 187 -19.50 -8.20 -29.50
N MET A 188 -18.30 -8.27 -28.90
CA MET A 188 -17.05 -7.99 -29.61
C MET A 188 -16.82 -8.94 -30.78
N GLN A 189 -17.04 -10.24 -30.56
CA GLN A 189 -16.90 -11.23 -31.62
C GLN A 189 -17.81 -10.93 -32.81
N ALA A 190 -19.07 -10.55 -32.56
CA ALA A 190 -20.02 -10.17 -33.60
C ALA A 190 -19.57 -8.92 -34.38
N ILE A 191 -18.95 -7.94 -33.70
CA ILE A 191 -18.35 -6.75 -34.35
C ILE A 191 -17.22 -7.17 -35.29
N VAL A 192 -16.29 -8.01 -34.81
CA VAL A 192 -15.13 -8.47 -35.61
C VAL A 192 -15.57 -9.32 -36.81
N GLN A 193 -16.61 -10.15 -36.65
CA GLN A 193 -17.16 -10.94 -37.76
C GLN A 193 -17.80 -10.07 -38.84
N LYS A 194 -18.49 -8.99 -38.44
CA LYS A 194 -19.12 -8.05 -39.38
C LYS A 194 -18.09 -7.12 -40.05
N ASN A 195 -17.02 -6.77 -39.36
CA ASN A 195 -15.96 -5.92 -39.88
C ASN A 195 -14.56 -6.51 -39.59
N PRO A 196 -14.08 -7.46 -40.40
CA PRO A 196 -12.79 -8.12 -40.19
C PRO A 196 -11.56 -7.21 -40.32
N ALA A 197 -11.73 -6.00 -40.88
CA ALA A 197 -10.64 -5.04 -41.04
C ALA A 197 -10.35 -4.25 -39.75
N VAL A 198 -11.30 -4.20 -38.81
CA VAL A 198 -11.10 -3.55 -37.51
C VAL A 198 -10.09 -4.32 -36.68
N LYS A 199 -9.21 -3.57 -35.99
CA LYS A 199 -8.19 -4.12 -35.09
C LYS A 199 -8.34 -3.64 -33.64
N SER A 200 -9.35 -2.81 -33.36
CA SER A 200 -9.62 -2.31 -32.02
C SER A 200 -11.10 -1.97 -31.78
N ILE A 201 -11.53 -2.03 -30.52
CA ILE A 201 -12.88 -1.67 -30.08
C ILE A 201 -12.79 -0.72 -28.89
N MET A 202 -13.41 0.44 -29.01
CA MET A 202 -13.75 1.34 -27.90
C MET A 202 -14.91 0.74 -27.10
N MET A 203 -14.72 0.60 -25.79
CA MET A 203 -15.73 0.14 -24.85
C MET A 203 -16.24 1.30 -24.00
N GLY A 204 -17.52 1.65 -24.14
CA GLY A 204 -18.14 2.73 -23.37
C GLY A 204 -17.93 2.54 -21.86
N GLN A 205 -17.48 3.60 -21.19
CA GLN A 205 -17.19 3.65 -19.75
C GLN A 205 -16.23 2.56 -19.21
N HIS A 206 -15.37 1.99 -20.05
CA HIS A 206 -14.42 0.95 -19.62
C HIS A 206 -12.99 1.21 -20.12
N GLY A 207 -12.78 1.23 -21.44
CA GLY A 207 -11.45 1.34 -22.01
C GLY A 207 -11.45 0.91 -23.47
N PHE A 208 -10.38 0.27 -23.92
CA PHE A 208 -10.37 -0.33 -25.26
C PHE A 208 -9.64 -1.66 -25.28
N ILE A 209 -9.83 -2.37 -26.38
CA ILE A 209 -9.14 -3.60 -26.71
C ILE A 209 -8.60 -3.51 -28.13
N SER A 210 -7.38 -3.97 -28.34
CA SER A 210 -6.67 -4.01 -29.62
C SER A 210 -6.04 -5.38 -29.83
N TRP A 211 -5.81 -5.74 -31.09
CA TRP A 211 -5.22 -7.04 -31.41
C TRP A 211 -4.45 -7.04 -32.72
N ASP A 212 -3.55 -8.00 -32.85
CA ASP A 212 -2.86 -8.33 -34.10
C ASP A 212 -2.43 -9.81 -34.13
N ASN A 213 -1.98 -10.29 -35.29
CA ASN A 213 -1.40 -11.62 -35.46
C ASN A 213 0.14 -11.62 -35.33
N GLU A 214 0.78 -10.45 -35.31
CA GLU A 214 2.17 -10.26 -34.97
C GLU A 214 2.32 -9.54 -33.62
N GLU A 215 3.19 -10.04 -32.74
CA GLU A 215 3.26 -9.60 -31.34
C GLU A 215 3.71 -8.14 -31.20
N LYS A 216 4.76 -7.76 -31.92
CA LYS A 216 5.27 -6.38 -31.95
C LYS A 216 4.25 -5.44 -32.59
N ALA A 217 3.56 -5.89 -33.64
CA ALA A 217 2.51 -5.11 -34.29
C ALA A 217 1.35 -4.82 -33.32
N CYS A 218 0.91 -5.81 -32.53
CA CYS A 218 -0.10 -5.63 -31.48
C CYS A 218 0.33 -4.56 -30.47
N TYR A 219 1.56 -4.69 -29.93
CA TYR A 219 2.13 -3.68 -29.02
C TYR A 219 2.14 -2.28 -29.65
N THR A 220 2.65 -2.14 -30.87
CA THR A 220 2.74 -0.83 -31.54
C THR A 220 1.37 -0.24 -31.87
N TYR A 221 0.41 -1.06 -32.26
CA TYR A 221 -0.93 -0.59 -32.61
C TYR A 221 -1.67 -0.10 -31.36
N THR A 222 -1.50 -0.79 -30.22
CA THR A 222 -1.95 -0.31 -28.90
C THR A 222 -1.39 1.08 -28.61
N LEU A 223 -0.09 1.31 -28.81
CA LEU A 223 0.52 2.64 -28.62
C LEU A 223 -0.01 3.68 -29.60
N ASP A 224 -0.14 3.34 -30.89
CA ASP A 224 -0.64 4.24 -31.93
C ASP A 224 -2.06 4.76 -31.60
N CYS A 225 -2.95 3.88 -31.11
CA CYS A 225 -4.30 4.28 -30.66
C CYS A 225 -4.26 5.28 -29.51
N ILE A 226 -3.38 5.06 -28.53
CA ILE A 226 -3.24 5.93 -27.35
C ILE A 226 -2.63 7.27 -27.73
N GLU A 227 -1.60 7.26 -28.58
CA GLU A 227 -0.92 8.45 -29.07
C GLU A 227 -1.87 9.35 -29.87
N LYS A 228 -2.64 8.77 -30.81
CA LYS A 228 -3.65 9.48 -31.62
C LYS A 228 -4.70 10.16 -30.74
N THR A 229 -5.20 9.43 -29.74
CA THR A 229 -6.19 9.96 -28.78
C THR A 229 -5.61 11.07 -27.92
N SER A 230 -4.41 10.86 -27.38
CA SER A 230 -3.74 11.83 -26.51
C SER A 230 -3.44 13.13 -27.25
N ALA A 231 -2.98 13.05 -28.50
CA ALA A 231 -2.75 14.21 -29.35
C ALA A 231 -4.04 15.00 -29.61
N PHE A 232 -5.16 14.33 -29.88
CA PHE A 232 -6.45 14.97 -30.07
C PHE A 232 -6.93 15.70 -28.81
N ILE A 233 -6.89 15.03 -27.64
CA ILE A 233 -7.29 15.62 -26.37
C ILE A 233 -6.42 16.82 -26.03
N GLU A 234 -5.10 16.69 -26.16
CA GLU A 234 -4.19 17.76 -25.78
C GLU A 234 -4.34 18.99 -26.69
N ALA A 235 -4.60 18.79 -27.99
CA ALA A 235 -4.91 19.89 -28.90
C ALA A 235 -6.19 20.64 -28.47
N LYS A 236 -7.26 19.92 -28.11
CA LYS A 236 -8.51 20.54 -27.62
C LYS A 236 -8.31 21.21 -26.26
N TYR A 237 -7.53 20.60 -25.37
CA TYR A 237 -7.20 21.14 -24.06
C TYR A 237 -6.47 22.48 -24.16
N GLN A 238 -5.41 22.55 -24.98
CA GLN A 238 -4.67 23.78 -25.21
C GLN A 238 -5.53 24.85 -25.89
N ALA A 239 -6.36 24.47 -26.86
CA ALA A 239 -7.31 25.40 -27.51
C ALA A 239 -8.34 26.00 -26.54
N LYS A 240 -8.67 25.30 -25.44
CA LYS A 240 -9.55 25.79 -24.37
C LYS A 240 -8.82 26.62 -23.29
N GLY A 241 -7.51 26.88 -23.44
CA GLY A 241 -6.72 27.67 -22.49
C GLY A 241 -5.86 26.85 -21.51
N GLY A 242 -5.72 25.54 -21.73
CA GLY A 242 -4.80 24.67 -20.98
C GLY A 242 -5.06 24.67 -19.48
N ASP A 243 -4.00 24.59 -18.68
CA ASP A 243 -4.07 24.50 -17.21
C ASP A 243 -4.81 25.67 -16.55
N ALA A 244 -4.76 26.86 -17.14
CA ALA A 244 -5.42 28.05 -16.59
C ALA A 244 -6.96 27.95 -16.65
N ALA A 245 -7.48 27.23 -17.64
CA ALA A 245 -8.92 27.08 -17.89
C ALA A 245 -9.45 25.69 -17.51
N ALA A 246 -8.58 24.74 -17.17
CA ALA A 246 -8.95 23.40 -16.75
C ALA A 246 -9.99 23.44 -15.63
N PHE A 247 -11.04 22.62 -15.74
CA PHE A 247 -12.10 22.50 -14.73
C PHE A 247 -12.76 23.85 -14.34
N GLY A 248 -12.98 24.72 -15.32
CA GLY A 248 -13.57 26.05 -15.12
C GLY A 248 -12.59 27.09 -14.55
N GLY A 249 -11.31 26.74 -14.45
CA GLY A 249 -10.23 27.55 -13.89
C GLY A 249 -10.16 27.51 -12.37
N ALA A 250 -9.14 28.17 -11.82
CA ALA A 250 -8.89 28.19 -10.38
C ALA A 250 -9.98 28.97 -9.61
N LYS A 251 -10.43 28.38 -8.50
CA LYS A 251 -11.26 28.97 -7.42
C LYS A 251 -10.39 29.36 -6.22
N TYR A 252 -9.38 28.54 -5.89
CA TYR A 252 -8.50 28.72 -4.73
C TYR A 252 -7.02 28.73 -5.14
N ALA A 253 -6.16 29.32 -4.32
CA ALA A 253 -4.72 29.26 -4.51
C ALA A 253 -4.10 28.08 -3.75
N THR A 254 -3.12 27.42 -4.38
CA THR A 254 -2.28 26.40 -3.75
C THR A 254 -1.49 26.99 -2.60
N LEU A 255 -1.53 26.36 -1.42
CA LEU A 255 -0.67 26.73 -0.29
C LEU A 255 0.80 26.35 -0.58
N THR A 256 1.77 27.01 0.06
CA THR A 256 3.19 26.63 -0.11
C THR A 256 3.43 25.20 0.38
N PRO A 257 4.48 24.51 -0.10
CA PRO A 257 4.79 23.16 0.36
C PRO A 257 4.88 23.03 1.90
N GLU A 258 5.44 24.02 2.58
CA GLU A 258 5.57 24.07 4.04
C GLU A 258 4.19 24.21 4.71
N GLN A 259 3.33 25.08 4.19
CA GLN A 259 1.97 25.26 4.69
C GLN A 259 1.12 24.00 4.47
N ARG A 260 1.26 23.32 3.32
CA ARG A 260 0.58 22.04 3.06
C ARG A 260 1.05 20.96 4.01
N ARG A 261 2.37 20.83 4.22
CA ARG A 261 2.96 19.89 5.17
C ARG A 261 2.42 20.13 6.58
N ALA A 262 2.43 21.38 7.05
CA ALA A 262 1.91 21.75 8.36
C ALA A 262 0.40 21.46 8.49
N THR A 263 -0.37 21.75 7.44
CA THR A 263 -1.81 21.47 7.39
C THR A 263 -2.08 19.96 7.48
N PHE A 264 -1.38 19.15 6.69
CA PHE A 264 -1.49 17.69 6.76
C PHE A 264 -1.09 17.14 8.13
N ALA A 265 0.05 17.55 8.68
CA ALA A 265 0.50 17.12 10.01
C ALA A 265 -0.53 17.44 11.11
N ALA A 266 -1.19 18.60 11.02
CA ALA A 266 -2.21 19.01 11.98
C ALA A 266 -3.55 18.25 11.87
N ILE A 267 -3.91 17.72 10.70
CA ILE A 267 -5.22 17.08 10.48
C ILE A 267 -5.17 15.56 10.39
N LEU A 268 -4.07 14.98 9.88
CA LEU A 268 -3.99 13.55 9.56
C LEU A 268 -4.24 12.64 10.77
N PRO A 269 -3.60 12.84 11.94
CA PRO A 269 -3.84 11.98 13.09
C PRO A 269 -5.30 12.01 13.52
N TRP A 270 -5.87 13.20 13.69
CA TRP A 270 -7.29 13.36 14.02
C TRP A 270 -8.20 12.67 12.99
N PHE A 271 -7.91 12.85 11.70
CA PHE A 271 -8.75 12.34 10.64
C PHE A 271 -8.66 10.81 10.50
N ARG A 272 -7.46 10.24 10.62
CA ARG A 272 -7.23 8.79 10.75
C ARG A 272 -8.08 8.25 11.89
N GLY A 273 -8.10 8.94 13.03
CA GLY A 273 -8.97 8.66 14.17
C GLY A 273 -10.46 8.54 13.83
N GLN A 274 -10.98 9.50 13.06
CA GLN A 274 -12.39 9.55 12.68
C GLN A 274 -12.82 8.41 11.76
N VAL A 275 -11.95 8.00 10.82
CA VAL A 275 -12.23 6.90 9.87
C VAL A 275 -11.88 5.53 10.45
N SER A 276 -11.05 5.47 11.50
CA SER A 276 -10.51 4.21 12.04
C SER A 276 -11.25 3.64 13.26
N LYS A 277 -12.52 4.00 13.44
CA LYS A 277 -13.32 3.58 14.62
C LYS A 277 -13.62 2.08 14.65
N ALA A 278 -13.91 1.48 13.49
CA ALA A 278 -14.22 0.05 13.37
C ALA A 278 -12.96 -0.78 13.04
N LYS A 279 -12.25 -0.41 11.98
CA LYS A 279 -10.95 -0.97 11.60
C LYS A 279 -9.98 0.16 11.31
N ARG A 280 -8.69 -0.04 11.59
CA ARG A 280 -7.65 0.95 11.28
C ARG A 280 -7.48 1.14 9.77
N PHE A 281 -7.27 2.39 9.38
CA PHE A 281 -6.85 2.78 8.03
C PHE A 281 -5.41 3.31 8.03
N ILE A 282 -4.76 3.11 6.90
CA ILE A 282 -3.44 3.65 6.56
C ILE A 282 -3.62 4.69 5.47
N GLY A 283 -2.97 5.85 5.64
CA GLY A 283 -3.09 7.00 4.76
C GLY A 283 -1.99 7.12 3.72
N THR A 284 -2.35 7.72 2.58
CA THR A 284 -1.43 8.26 1.59
C THR A 284 -1.87 9.68 1.26
N VAL A 285 -1.00 10.67 1.47
CA VAL A 285 -1.17 12.01 0.90
C VAL A 285 -0.60 12.11 -0.50
N GLN A 286 -1.26 12.91 -1.35
CA GLN A 286 -0.85 13.26 -2.70
C GLN A 286 -1.11 14.76 -2.92
N ASP A 287 -0.08 15.53 -3.22
CA ASP A 287 -0.16 16.97 -3.47
C ASP A 287 0.62 17.40 -4.73
N ASP A 288 0.57 16.56 -5.77
CA ASP A 288 1.15 16.90 -7.08
C ASP A 288 0.32 17.95 -7.83
N GLU A 289 0.89 18.50 -8.89
CA GLU A 289 0.27 19.55 -9.69
C GLU A 289 -1.09 19.15 -10.29
N LYS A 290 -1.28 17.87 -10.63
CA LYS A 290 -2.52 17.38 -11.25
C LYS A 290 -3.66 17.43 -10.25
N ILE A 291 -3.42 16.93 -9.03
CA ILE A 291 -4.39 16.99 -7.94
C ILE A 291 -4.61 18.42 -7.49
N LEU A 292 -3.55 19.21 -7.32
CA LEU A 292 -3.68 20.62 -6.91
C LEU A 292 -4.49 21.43 -7.93
N ARG A 293 -4.27 21.23 -9.23
CA ARG A 293 -5.08 21.84 -10.29
C ARG A 293 -6.56 21.47 -10.16
N PHE A 294 -6.86 20.21 -9.84
CA PHE A 294 -8.24 19.75 -9.67
C PHE A 294 -8.90 20.30 -8.41
N VAL A 295 -8.33 20.08 -7.22
CA VAL A 295 -8.98 20.45 -5.94
C VAL A 295 -9.19 21.94 -5.78
N ASN A 296 -8.37 22.75 -6.47
CA ASN A 296 -8.47 24.20 -6.48
C ASN A 296 -9.45 24.75 -7.52
N SER A 297 -10.02 23.92 -8.39
CA SER A 297 -10.83 24.39 -9.51
C SER A 297 -12.28 24.72 -9.15
N LYS A 298 -12.97 25.46 -10.02
CA LYS A 298 -14.41 25.78 -9.85
C LYS A 298 -15.30 24.55 -10.00
N ASP A 299 -14.93 23.61 -10.87
CA ASP A 299 -15.71 22.40 -11.13
C ASP A 299 -15.38 21.23 -10.17
N ALA A 300 -14.39 21.38 -9.28
CA ALA A 300 -13.94 20.31 -8.38
C ALA A 300 -15.09 19.63 -7.63
N ALA A 301 -15.97 20.41 -7.01
CA ALA A 301 -17.10 19.88 -6.23
C ALA A 301 -18.11 19.12 -7.10
N ARG A 302 -18.44 19.66 -8.28
CA ARG A 302 -19.36 19.04 -9.25
C ARG A 302 -18.81 17.70 -9.75
N LEU A 303 -17.55 17.70 -10.18
CA LEU A 303 -16.88 16.51 -10.73
C LEU A 303 -16.60 15.46 -9.64
N ALA A 304 -16.24 15.88 -8.43
CA ALA A 304 -16.12 14.99 -7.28
C ALA A 304 -17.45 14.30 -6.96
N GLU A 305 -18.59 14.99 -7.03
CA GLU A 305 -19.91 14.40 -6.78
C GLU A 305 -20.31 13.36 -7.84
N LEU A 306 -19.88 13.52 -9.10
CA LEU A 306 -20.12 12.52 -10.15
C LEU A 306 -19.39 11.20 -9.89
N GLY A 307 -18.26 11.24 -9.19
CA GLY A 307 -17.47 10.04 -8.88
C GLY A 307 -16.53 9.63 -10.01
N THR A 308 -16.14 8.36 -10.04
CA THR A 308 -15.15 7.81 -11.00
C THR A 308 -15.80 7.21 -12.25
N SER A 309 -15.02 7.08 -13.34
CA SER A 309 -15.52 6.70 -14.67
C SER A 309 -15.47 5.22 -15.00
N CYS A 310 -14.54 4.46 -14.40
CA CYS A 310 -14.27 3.08 -14.81
C CYS A 310 -14.64 2.07 -13.70
N PRO A 311 -15.17 0.87 -14.05
CA PRO A 311 -15.46 -0.21 -13.11
C PRO A 311 -14.35 -0.51 -12.09
N ASP A 312 -13.09 -0.51 -12.52
CA ASP A 312 -11.95 -0.83 -11.65
C ASP A 312 -11.74 0.16 -10.51
N HIS A 313 -12.22 1.39 -10.68
CA HIS A 313 -12.04 2.45 -9.69
C HIS A 313 -12.94 2.19 -8.47
N PHE A 314 -14.19 1.76 -8.67
CA PHE A 314 -15.18 1.63 -7.59
C PHE A 314 -14.77 0.66 -6.48
N LEU A 315 -13.98 -0.36 -6.80
CA LEU A 315 -13.49 -1.33 -5.81
C LEU A 315 -12.53 -0.69 -4.78
N ARG A 316 -11.91 0.46 -5.11
CA ARG A 316 -10.92 1.14 -4.27
C ARG A 316 -11.33 2.54 -3.84
N THR A 317 -11.83 3.33 -4.78
CA THR A 317 -12.22 4.74 -4.56
C THR A 317 -13.66 4.91 -4.09
N LYS A 318 -14.44 3.81 -4.07
CA LYS A 318 -15.90 3.82 -3.87
C LYS A 318 -16.62 4.66 -4.93
N ILE A 319 -17.92 4.88 -4.72
CA ILE A 319 -18.79 5.59 -5.66
C ILE A 319 -18.36 7.05 -5.90
N LYS A 320 -17.91 7.76 -4.86
CA LYS A 320 -17.41 9.14 -4.94
C LYS A 320 -16.40 9.46 -3.82
N PRO A 321 -15.48 10.42 -4.00
CA PRO A 321 -14.65 10.99 -2.93
C PRO A 321 -15.47 11.88 -1.98
N LEU A 322 -14.85 12.29 -0.87
CA LEU A 322 -15.29 13.43 -0.07
C LEU A 322 -14.54 14.69 -0.50
N TYR A 323 -15.21 15.64 -1.16
CA TYR A 323 -14.68 16.98 -1.37
C TYR A 323 -15.06 17.89 -0.19
N VAL A 324 -14.08 18.61 0.35
CA VAL A 324 -14.30 19.54 1.48
C VAL A 324 -14.24 20.96 0.95
N ASP A 325 -15.37 21.68 0.95
CA ASP A 325 -15.41 23.09 0.53
C ASP A 325 -14.83 24.01 1.61
N TRP A 326 -13.52 23.92 1.81
CA TRP A 326 -12.71 24.74 2.70
C TRP A 326 -11.95 25.80 1.89
N ASN A 327 -11.89 27.04 2.39
CA ASN A 327 -11.17 28.13 1.77
C ASN A 327 -9.79 28.31 2.43
N PRO A 328 -8.70 27.84 1.79
CA PRO A 328 -7.34 27.93 2.33
C PRO A 328 -6.82 29.36 2.58
N GLN A 329 -7.45 30.37 1.96
CA GLN A 329 -7.03 31.77 2.11
C GLN A 329 -7.76 32.50 3.24
N ALA A 330 -8.89 31.98 3.74
CA ALA A 330 -9.74 32.69 4.71
C ALA A 330 -10.04 31.88 5.97
N GLU A 331 -9.82 30.56 5.96
CA GLU A 331 -10.17 29.66 7.04
C GLU A 331 -8.92 28.93 7.57
N ASP A 332 -8.94 28.59 8.86
CA ASP A 332 -7.84 27.89 9.53
C ASP A 332 -8.05 26.36 9.56
N THR A 333 -7.12 25.65 10.18
CA THR A 333 -7.17 24.18 10.32
C THR A 333 -8.28 23.70 11.26
N ALA A 334 -8.76 24.55 12.19
CA ALA A 334 -9.88 24.21 13.06
C ALA A 334 -11.21 24.22 12.27
N ALA A 335 -11.40 25.22 11.40
CA ALA A 335 -12.51 25.25 10.45
C ALA A 335 -12.46 24.06 9.49
N LEU A 336 -11.27 23.68 8.99
CA LEU A 336 -11.08 22.49 8.17
C LEU A 336 -11.52 21.21 8.91
N LYS A 337 -11.09 21.00 10.16
CA LYS A 337 -11.53 19.83 10.97
C LYS A 337 -13.05 19.80 11.16
N LYS A 338 -13.69 20.94 11.41
CA LYS A 338 -15.15 21.03 11.52
C LYS A 338 -15.86 20.64 10.22
N LYS A 339 -15.37 21.12 9.08
CA LYS A 339 -15.92 20.78 7.75
C LYS A 339 -15.69 19.31 7.40
N LEU A 340 -14.52 18.76 7.71
CA LEU A 340 -14.22 17.33 7.56
C LEU A 340 -15.18 16.47 8.40
N ALA A 341 -15.44 16.86 9.66
CA ALA A 341 -16.36 16.12 10.52
C ALA A 341 -17.79 16.13 9.95
N ALA A 342 -18.30 17.29 9.55
CA ALA A 342 -19.62 17.40 8.92
C ALA A 342 -19.68 16.62 7.59
N GLY A 343 -18.62 16.70 6.77
CA GLY A 343 -18.50 15.98 5.52
C GLY A 343 -18.46 14.46 5.70
N LEU A 344 -17.82 13.95 6.76
CA LEU A 344 -17.84 12.52 7.08
C LEU A 344 -19.25 12.03 7.43
N GLU A 345 -19.98 12.77 8.25
CA GLU A 345 -21.35 12.40 8.63
C GLU A 345 -22.28 12.41 7.39
N ALA A 346 -22.19 13.46 6.57
CA ALA A 346 -22.93 13.53 5.31
C ALA A 346 -22.56 12.39 4.36
N TYR A 347 -21.27 12.10 4.17
CA TYR A 347 -20.80 11.02 3.31
C TYR A 347 -21.33 9.65 3.77
N ARG A 348 -21.32 9.38 5.08
CA ARG A 348 -21.84 8.13 5.63
C ARG A 348 -23.34 7.99 5.39
N ALA A 349 -24.10 9.07 5.55
CA ALA A 349 -25.53 9.09 5.25
C ALA A 349 -25.82 8.89 3.75
N ASP A 350 -25.08 9.58 2.88
CA ASP A 350 -25.18 9.43 1.43
C ASP A 350 -24.87 8.00 0.98
N TYR A 351 -23.80 7.40 1.52
CA TYR A 351 -23.41 6.03 1.20
C TYR A 351 -24.46 5.01 1.66
N ALA A 352 -25.06 5.22 2.85
CA ALA A 352 -26.17 4.39 3.32
C ALA A 352 -27.42 4.54 2.46
N ALA A 353 -27.74 5.75 2.01
CA ALA A 353 -28.87 6.00 1.10
C ALA A 353 -28.64 5.35 -0.28
N TYR A 354 -27.42 5.48 -0.83
CA TYR A 354 -26.98 4.80 -2.05
C TYR A 354 -27.13 3.28 -1.93
N TYR A 355 -26.62 2.69 -0.85
CA TYR A 355 -26.76 1.25 -0.61
C TYR A 355 -28.23 0.83 -0.51
N ALA A 356 -29.06 1.56 0.24
CA ALA A 356 -30.48 1.24 0.40
C ALA A 356 -31.26 1.33 -0.92
N LYS A 357 -30.90 2.29 -1.78
CA LYS A 357 -31.54 2.52 -3.09
C LYS A 357 -31.17 1.47 -4.13
N CYS A 358 -29.92 1.01 -4.15
CA CYS A 358 -29.40 0.15 -5.22
C CYS A 358 -29.26 -1.33 -4.85
N LYS A 359 -29.38 -1.71 -3.56
CA LYS A 359 -29.24 -3.11 -3.15
C LYS A 359 -30.29 -4.02 -3.76
N HIS A 360 -29.84 -5.23 -4.06
CA HIS A 360 -30.68 -6.37 -4.41
C HIS A 360 -31.01 -7.19 -3.16
N ALA A 361 -31.99 -8.09 -3.26
CA ALA A 361 -32.37 -8.97 -2.15
C ALA A 361 -31.22 -9.87 -1.67
N ASN A 362 -30.26 -10.17 -2.54
CA ASN A 362 -29.09 -11.02 -2.27
C ASN A 362 -27.78 -10.22 -2.07
N SER A 363 -27.83 -8.89 -1.98
CA SER A 363 -26.60 -8.09 -1.82
C SER A 363 -25.91 -8.35 -0.47
N PRO A 364 -24.56 -8.37 -0.43
CA PRO A 364 -23.81 -8.42 0.83
C PRO A 364 -24.13 -7.24 1.76
N ALA A 365 -23.76 -7.36 3.03
CA ALA A 365 -23.91 -6.25 3.99
C ALA A 365 -23.16 -5.01 3.52
N MET A 366 -23.69 -3.84 3.87
CA MET A 366 -23.07 -2.55 3.53
C MET A 366 -21.62 -2.53 4.00
N ARG A 367 -20.72 -2.12 3.10
CA ARG A 367 -19.30 -1.94 3.41
C ARG A 367 -19.12 -0.77 4.38
N ASP A 368 -17.91 -0.64 4.91
CA ASP A 368 -17.54 0.52 5.73
C ASP A 368 -17.97 1.82 5.03
N PRO A 369 -18.71 2.74 5.66
CA PRO A 369 -19.28 3.91 4.99
C PRO A 369 -18.33 5.13 4.98
N ASN A 370 -17.05 5.00 5.34
CA ASN A 370 -16.10 6.12 5.30
C ASN A 370 -15.57 6.38 3.88
N PRO A 371 -15.24 7.63 3.51
CA PRO A 371 -14.58 7.90 2.24
C PRO A 371 -13.17 7.30 2.19
N THR A 372 -12.79 6.72 1.06
CA THR A 372 -11.40 6.27 0.81
C THR A 372 -10.57 7.31 0.09
N VAL A 373 -11.21 8.33 -0.51
CA VAL A 373 -10.55 9.49 -1.13
C VAL A 373 -11.15 10.77 -0.55
N VAL A 374 -10.28 11.69 -0.13
CA VAL A 374 -10.67 12.98 0.46
C VAL A 374 -9.87 14.08 -0.21
N LEU A 375 -10.56 15.12 -0.67
CA LEU A 375 -10.02 16.20 -1.48
C LEU A 375 -10.14 17.52 -0.73
N ILE A 376 -9.03 18.23 -0.60
CA ILE A 376 -8.91 19.44 0.21
C ILE A 376 -8.27 20.55 -0.64
N PRO A 377 -9.02 21.62 -0.96
CA PRO A 377 -8.48 22.79 -1.66
C PRO A 377 -7.25 23.36 -0.98
N GLY A 378 -6.29 23.84 -1.77
CA GLY A 378 -5.02 24.40 -1.33
C GLY A 378 -4.00 23.37 -0.86
N VAL A 379 -4.41 22.12 -0.58
CA VAL A 379 -3.59 21.10 0.09
C VAL A 379 -3.37 19.85 -0.78
N GLY A 380 -4.44 19.27 -1.33
CA GLY A 380 -4.34 18.07 -2.16
C GLY A 380 -5.32 16.96 -1.75
N MET A 381 -4.86 15.71 -1.82
CA MET A 381 -5.66 14.51 -1.61
C MET A 381 -5.12 13.66 -0.45
N ILE A 382 -6.04 13.03 0.29
CA ILE A 382 -5.76 11.95 1.24
C ILE A 382 -6.50 10.71 0.76
N ALA A 383 -5.76 9.62 0.57
CA ALA A 383 -6.32 8.30 0.25
C ALA A 383 -6.12 7.32 1.41
N TRP A 384 -7.15 6.53 1.71
CA TRP A 384 -7.18 5.57 2.81
C TRP A 384 -7.29 4.13 2.29
N GLY A 385 -6.55 3.22 2.90
CA GLY A 385 -6.60 1.78 2.62
C GLY A 385 -6.30 0.95 3.86
N LYS A 386 -6.43 -0.38 3.78
CA LYS A 386 -6.07 -1.28 4.90
C LYS A 386 -4.56 -1.29 5.17
N ASP A 387 -3.78 -1.06 4.13
CA ASP A 387 -2.34 -1.03 4.18
C ASP A 387 -1.83 0.05 3.22
N LYS A 388 -0.53 0.33 3.29
CA LYS A 388 0.12 1.34 2.45
C LYS A 388 0.01 1.04 0.96
N SER A 389 -0.02 -0.24 0.56
CA SER A 389 -0.20 -0.61 -0.84
C SER A 389 -1.59 -0.20 -1.33
N GLU A 390 -2.63 -0.57 -0.59
CA GLU A 390 -4.02 -0.22 -0.94
C GLU A 390 -4.27 1.30 -0.91
N SER A 391 -3.74 2.02 0.06
CA SER A 391 -3.92 3.48 0.12
C SER A 391 -3.23 4.20 -1.04
N ARG A 392 -2.05 3.72 -1.49
CA ARG A 392 -1.36 4.24 -2.69
C ARG A 392 -2.10 3.88 -3.98
N VAL A 393 -2.60 2.65 -4.10
CA VAL A 393 -3.44 2.25 -5.24
C VAL A 393 -4.70 3.12 -5.31
N THR A 394 -5.33 3.40 -4.17
CA THR A 394 -6.52 4.27 -4.10
C THR A 394 -6.20 5.70 -4.57
N ALA A 395 -5.08 6.28 -4.13
CA ALA A 395 -4.61 7.57 -4.61
C ALA A 395 -4.32 7.55 -6.12
N GLU A 396 -3.68 6.49 -6.62
CA GLU A 396 -3.35 6.34 -8.03
C GLU A 396 -4.60 6.27 -8.92
N PHE A 397 -5.59 5.47 -8.53
CA PHE A 397 -6.86 5.38 -9.25
C PHE A 397 -7.57 6.73 -9.32
N TYR A 398 -7.55 7.51 -8.23
CA TYR A 398 -8.19 8.81 -8.25
C TYR A 398 -7.40 9.87 -9.02
N ASN A 399 -6.06 9.81 -9.02
CA ASN A 399 -5.23 10.59 -9.94
C ASN A 399 -5.62 10.32 -11.40
N CYS A 400 -5.81 9.05 -11.77
CA CYS A 400 -6.26 8.67 -13.10
C CYS A 400 -7.67 9.21 -13.38
N ALA A 401 -8.60 9.11 -12.43
CA ALA A 401 -9.94 9.67 -12.58
C ALA A 401 -9.90 11.19 -12.85
N VAL A 402 -9.06 11.95 -12.14
CA VAL A 402 -8.86 13.39 -12.37
C VAL A 402 -8.37 13.67 -13.80
N GLU A 403 -7.39 12.90 -14.30
CA GLU A 403 -6.90 13.08 -15.67
C GLU A 403 -7.93 12.68 -16.73
N VAL A 404 -8.76 11.66 -16.45
CA VAL A 404 -9.89 11.31 -17.31
C VAL A 404 -10.93 12.43 -17.34
N MET A 405 -11.29 12.99 -16.18
CA MET A 405 -12.20 14.15 -16.11
C MET A 405 -11.62 15.33 -16.90
N ARG A 406 -10.31 15.59 -16.79
CA ARG A 406 -9.64 16.65 -17.57
C ARG A 406 -9.79 16.41 -19.06
N GLY A 407 -9.47 15.20 -19.52
CA GLY A 407 -9.53 14.86 -20.93
C GLY A 407 -10.97 14.90 -21.47
N ALA A 408 -11.93 14.37 -20.72
CA ALA A 408 -13.34 14.37 -21.08
C ALA A 408 -13.89 15.81 -21.16
N GLU A 409 -13.67 16.65 -20.15
CA GLU A 409 -14.11 18.06 -20.17
C GLU A 409 -13.38 18.90 -21.24
N ALA A 410 -12.20 18.47 -21.70
CA ALA A 410 -11.51 19.09 -22.82
C ALA A 410 -12.21 18.82 -24.16
N ILE A 411 -12.76 17.63 -24.37
CA ILE A 411 -13.31 17.20 -25.68
C ILE A 411 -14.84 17.19 -25.73
N ASP A 412 -15.52 17.02 -24.59
CA ASP A 412 -16.98 16.94 -24.44
C ASP A 412 -17.37 17.17 -22.96
N THR A 413 -18.45 16.54 -22.48
CA THR A 413 -18.90 16.55 -21.08
C THR A 413 -18.61 15.20 -20.43
N TYR A 414 -17.95 15.22 -19.27
CA TYR A 414 -17.71 14.04 -18.44
C TYR A 414 -19.02 13.48 -17.87
N ILE A 415 -19.17 12.17 -17.95
CA ILE A 415 -20.25 11.40 -17.33
C ILE A 415 -19.67 10.22 -16.55
N SER A 416 -20.25 9.91 -15.40
CA SER A 416 -19.95 8.70 -14.65
C SER A 416 -20.92 7.56 -14.99
N LEU A 417 -20.62 6.37 -14.49
CA LEU A 417 -21.54 5.24 -14.58
C LEU A 417 -22.80 5.47 -13.74
N PRO A 418 -23.98 5.01 -14.20
CA PRO A 418 -25.18 5.04 -13.39
C PRO A 418 -24.97 4.37 -12.03
N GLN A 419 -25.58 4.90 -10.97
CA GLN A 419 -25.41 4.39 -9.60
C GLN A 419 -25.69 2.89 -9.48
N GLN A 420 -26.71 2.38 -10.17
CA GLN A 420 -27.02 0.94 -10.14
C GLN A 420 -25.88 0.11 -10.73
N GLU A 421 -25.22 0.60 -11.79
CA GLU A 421 -24.10 -0.11 -12.40
C GLU A 421 -22.87 -0.12 -11.50
N ALA A 422 -22.56 1.03 -10.91
CA ALA A 422 -21.48 1.12 -9.93
C ALA A 422 -21.75 0.22 -8.71
N PHE A 423 -23.01 0.10 -8.27
CA PHE A 423 -23.41 -0.79 -7.18
C PHE A 423 -23.22 -2.26 -7.55
N ASP A 424 -23.68 -2.66 -8.73
CA ASP A 424 -23.57 -4.04 -9.22
C ASP A 424 -22.09 -4.48 -9.33
N ILE A 425 -21.16 -3.53 -9.58
CA ILE A 425 -19.71 -3.76 -9.58
C ILE A 425 -19.16 -3.81 -8.15
N GLU A 426 -19.45 -2.81 -7.32
CA GLU A 426 -18.92 -2.69 -5.97
C GLU A 426 -19.35 -3.86 -5.08
N TYR A 427 -20.61 -4.29 -5.19
CA TYR A 427 -21.23 -5.36 -4.39
C TYR A 427 -21.37 -6.69 -5.14
N TRP A 428 -20.57 -6.89 -6.19
CA TRP A 428 -20.67 -8.09 -7.00
C TRP A 428 -20.38 -9.36 -6.19
N LEU A 429 -21.29 -10.34 -6.27
CA LEU A 429 -21.18 -11.61 -5.54
C LEU A 429 -19.94 -12.42 -5.90
N LEU A 430 -19.48 -12.35 -7.16
CA LEU A 430 -18.25 -13.02 -7.57
C LEU A 430 -17.02 -12.40 -6.90
N GLU A 431 -17.01 -11.08 -6.73
CA GLU A 431 -15.92 -10.39 -6.02
C GLU A 431 -15.99 -10.68 -4.51
N GLU A 432 -17.18 -10.68 -3.92
CA GLU A 432 -17.40 -11.07 -2.52
C GLU A 432 -16.91 -12.51 -2.25
N ALA A 433 -17.17 -13.43 -3.17
CA ALA A 433 -16.67 -14.81 -3.07
C ALA A 433 -15.14 -14.89 -3.09
N LYS A 434 -14.45 -14.01 -3.84
CA LYS A 434 -12.98 -13.90 -3.80
C LYS A 434 -12.50 -13.37 -2.46
N LEU A 435 -13.11 -12.30 -1.95
CA LEU A 435 -12.76 -11.70 -0.66
C LEU A 435 -12.89 -12.71 0.50
N LYS A 436 -13.95 -13.54 0.49
CA LYS A 436 -14.16 -14.59 1.50
C LYS A 436 -13.13 -15.72 1.47
N ARG A 437 -12.46 -15.94 0.32
CA ARG A 437 -11.41 -16.96 0.16
C ARG A 437 -10.02 -16.43 0.53
N MET A 438 -9.86 -15.12 0.74
CA MET A 438 -8.59 -14.55 1.17
C MET A 438 -8.24 -15.02 2.59
N PRO A 439 -6.95 -15.26 2.89
CA PRO A 439 -6.53 -15.56 4.25
C PRO A 439 -6.90 -14.42 5.20
N ALA A 440 -7.16 -14.76 6.45
CA ALA A 440 -7.46 -13.79 7.49
C ALA A 440 -6.32 -12.76 7.63
N GLU A 441 -6.69 -11.53 8.02
CA GLU A 441 -5.70 -10.49 8.32
C GLU A 441 -4.79 -10.95 9.45
N LYS A 442 -3.49 -10.64 9.33
CA LYS A 442 -2.48 -10.94 10.35
C LYS A 442 -2.71 -10.10 11.61
N GLU A 443 -2.13 -10.52 12.73
CA GLU A 443 -2.44 -9.97 14.06
C GLU A 443 -2.17 -8.46 14.20
N LEU A 444 -1.13 -7.94 13.53
CA LEU A 444 -0.78 -6.52 13.53
C LEU A 444 -1.12 -5.82 12.22
N ALA A 445 -1.94 -6.44 11.37
CA ALA A 445 -2.42 -5.79 10.16
C ALA A 445 -3.07 -4.44 10.48
N ARG A 446 -2.82 -3.44 9.61
CA ARG A 446 -3.33 -2.07 9.74
C ARG A 446 -2.77 -1.27 10.93
N GLN A 447 -1.79 -1.81 11.66
CA GLN A 447 -1.10 -1.09 12.74
C GLN A 447 0.14 -0.37 12.20
N VAL A 448 0.38 0.85 12.66
CA VAL A 448 1.62 1.59 12.41
C VAL A 448 2.41 1.64 13.70
N ILE A 449 3.63 1.08 13.69
CA ILE A 449 4.47 0.93 14.87
C ILE A 449 5.80 1.63 14.65
N ILE A 450 6.12 2.55 15.55
CA ILE A 450 7.40 3.26 15.58
C ILE A 450 8.38 2.46 16.44
N VAL A 451 9.56 2.16 15.92
CA VAL A 451 10.63 1.48 16.64
C VAL A 451 11.83 2.41 16.74
N VAL A 452 12.07 2.96 17.93
CA VAL A 452 13.17 3.88 18.22
C VAL A 452 14.40 3.12 18.66
N GLY A 453 15.53 3.34 18.00
CA GLY A 453 16.74 2.52 18.11
C GLY A 453 16.74 1.33 17.13
N ALA A 454 16.03 1.47 16.00
CA ALA A 454 15.87 0.41 14.99
C ALA A 454 17.12 0.21 14.10
N GLY A 455 18.18 1.01 14.26
CA GLY A 455 19.37 0.89 13.43
C GLY A 455 20.19 -0.38 13.66
N SER A 456 20.04 -1.04 14.81
CA SER A 456 20.81 -2.24 15.17
C SER A 456 20.14 -3.07 16.27
N GLY A 457 20.72 -4.24 16.58
CA GLY A 457 20.38 -5.07 17.75
C GLY A 457 18.89 -5.38 17.91
N ILE A 458 18.39 -5.19 19.14
CA ILE A 458 17.00 -5.49 19.53
C ILE A 458 16.00 -4.68 18.71
N GLY A 459 16.26 -3.39 18.45
CA GLY A 459 15.35 -2.55 17.69
C GLY A 459 15.20 -3.00 16.25
N LYS A 460 16.32 -3.31 15.59
CA LYS A 460 16.33 -3.86 14.23
C LYS A 460 15.54 -5.17 14.15
N GLU A 461 15.79 -6.10 15.08
CA GLU A 461 15.10 -7.39 15.10
C GLU A 461 13.60 -7.23 15.45
N THR A 462 13.26 -6.28 16.31
CA THR A 462 11.86 -5.93 16.63
C THR A 462 11.13 -5.42 15.39
N ALA A 463 11.74 -4.54 14.59
CA ALA A 463 11.18 -4.07 13.33
C ALA A 463 10.91 -5.25 12.36
N HIS A 464 11.89 -6.15 12.19
CA HIS A 464 11.76 -7.36 11.37
C HIS A 464 10.72 -8.35 11.91
N ARG A 465 10.52 -8.42 13.22
CA ARG A 465 9.54 -9.30 13.84
C ARG A 465 8.10 -8.81 13.67
N LEU A 466 7.88 -7.50 13.84
CA LEU A 466 6.54 -6.90 13.79
C LEU A 466 5.97 -6.85 12.37
N VAL A 467 6.80 -6.56 11.36
CA VAL A 467 6.35 -6.53 9.95
C VAL A 467 5.89 -7.92 9.46
N LYS A 468 6.43 -9.02 10.03
CA LYS A 468 5.97 -10.39 9.71
C LYS A 468 4.47 -10.56 10.01
N GLU A 469 3.93 -9.81 10.95
CA GLU A 469 2.51 -9.81 11.38
C GLU A 469 1.67 -8.72 10.69
N GLY A 470 2.20 -8.07 9.66
CA GLY A 470 1.45 -7.14 8.81
C GLY A 470 1.45 -5.68 9.29
N ALA A 471 2.25 -5.32 10.29
CA ALA A 471 2.43 -3.94 10.72
C ALA A 471 3.22 -3.10 9.70
N HIS A 472 2.90 -1.81 9.63
CA HIS A 472 3.71 -0.78 8.98
C HIS A 472 4.74 -0.26 9.99
N ILE A 473 6.02 -0.29 9.62
CA ILE A 473 7.11 -0.02 10.56
C ILE A 473 7.80 1.30 10.26
N VAL A 474 7.89 2.16 11.27
CA VAL A 474 8.75 3.34 11.23
C VAL A 474 10.02 3.02 12.01
N CYS A 475 11.10 2.73 11.29
CA CYS A 475 12.43 2.55 11.85
C CYS A 475 12.98 3.93 12.20
N VAL A 476 13.26 4.18 13.48
CA VAL A 476 13.82 5.45 13.95
C VAL A 476 15.16 5.19 14.60
N ASP A 477 16.17 5.99 14.26
CA ASP A 477 17.47 5.99 14.93
C ASP A 477 18.03 7.41 14.96
N MET A 478 19.07 7.66 15.77
CA MET A 478 19.79 8.93 15.72
C MET A 478 20.55 9.06 14.40
N LYS A 479 21.06 7.93 13.86
CA LYS A 479 21.72 7.86 12.54
C LYS A 479 20.72 7.41 11.47
N VAL A 480 20.27 8.35 10.64
CA VAL A 480 19.23 8.11 9.63
C VAL A 480 19.59 6.97 8.67
N GLU A 481 20.87 6.80 8.35
CA GLU A 481 21.36 5.81 7.40
C GLU A 481 21.07 4.39 7.90
N THR A 482 21.22 4.15 9.21
CA THR A 482 20.98 2.84 9.82
C THR A 482 19.49 2.50 9.91
N ALA A 483 18.66 3.50 10.18
CA ALA A 483 17.20 3.36 10.15
C ALA A 483 16.68 3.09 8.73
N GLN A 484 17.20 3.82 7.74
CA GLN A 484 16.88 3.62 6.33
C GLN A 484 17.34 2.26 5.82
N ALA A 485 18.54 1.79 6.22
CA ALA A 485 19.02 0.46 5.87
C ALA A 485 18.07 -0.64 6.36
N THR A 486 17.62 -0.54 7.63
CA THR A 486 16.65 -1.51 8.19
C THR A 486 15.31 -1.45 7.47
N ALA A 487 14.78 -0.26 7.20
CA ALA A 487 13.53 -0.11 6.45
C ALA A 487 13.65 -0.64 5.00
N LYS A 488 14.81 -0.48 4.37
CA LYS A 488 15.10 -1.05 3.05
C LYS A 488 15.13 -2.57 3.09
N GLU A 489 15.82 -3.18 4.05
CA GLU A 489 15.83 -4.64 4.21
C GLU A 489 14.41 -5.22 4.37
N ILE A 490 13.57 -4.55 5.16
CA ILE A 490 12.15 -4.92 5.32
C ILE A 490 11.43 -4.82 3.98
N THR A 491 11.61 -3.72 3.25
CA THR A 491 10.95 -3.49 1.96
C THR A 491 11.42 -4.48 0.89
N ASP A 492 12.71 -4.80 0.84
CA ASP A 492 13.28 -5.78 -0.10
C ASP A 492 12.69 -7.18 0.15
N LYS A 493 12.45 -7.54 1.42
CA LYS A 493 11.92 -8.85 1.81
C LYS A 493 10.40 -8.97 1.66
N HIS A 494 9.66 -7.92 1.99
CA HIS A 494 8.19 -7.93 2.03
C HIS A 494 7.54 -7.29 0.81
N GLY A 495 8.34 -6.66 -0.05
CA GLY A 495 7.89 -5.92 -1.23
C GLY A 495 7.40 -4.51 -0.88
N LEU A 496 7.48 -3.61 -1.86
CA LEU A 496 6.94 -2.25 -1.75
C LEU A 496 5.39 -2.23 -1.75
N GLY A 497 4.77 -3.35 -2.13
CA GLY A 497 3.36 -3.42 -2.50
C GLY A 497 3.13 -2.99 -3.95
N ILE A 498 1.87 -3.02 -4.36
CA ILE A 498 1.39 -2.44 -5.62
C ILE A 498 0.95 -0.97 -5.41
N GLY A 499 0.96 -0.19 -6.49
CA GLY A 499 0.67 1.25 -6.48
C GLY A 499 1.92 2.11 -6.23
N VAL A 500 2.05 3.22 -6.96
CA VAL A 500 3.22 4.11 -6.85
C VAL A 500 2.90 5.55 -6.45
N ALA A 501 1.63 5.90 -6.24
CA ALA A 501 1.25 7.20 -5.74
C ALA A 501 1.79 7.48 -4.32
N GLY A 502 1.64 8.72 -3.88
CA GLY A 502 2.21 9.30 -2.66
C GLY A 502 3.25 10.36 -3.00
N THR A 503 3.21 11.50 -2.31
CA THR A 503 4.25 12.55 -2.41
C THR A 503 5.14 12.60 -1.16
N GLY A 504 6.43 12.91 -1.35
CA GLY A 504 7.39 12.97 -0.26
C GLY A 504 7.44 11.66 0.56
N LEU A 505 7.33 11.78 1.88
CA LEU A 505 7.35 10.64 2.81
C LEU A 505 6.20 9.64 2.59
N SER A 506 5.09 10.10 2.00
CA SER A 506 3.91 9.28 1.71
C SER A 506 4.12 8.30 0.54
N SER A 507 5.22 8.42 -0.21
CA SER A 507 5.59 7.46 -1.25
C SER A 507 6.21 6.15 -0.70
N CYS A 508 6.36 6.04 0.62
CA CYS A 508 6.95 4.88 1.28
C CYS A 508 6.16 3.57 1.09
N GLY A 509 6.79 2.45 1.41
CA GLY A 509 6.20 1.12 1.42
C GLY A 509 5.76 0.66 2.82
N PRO A 510 5.91 -0.64 3.14
CA PRO A 510 5.56 -1.16 4.46
C PRO A 510 6.49 -0.67 5.58
N ALA A 511 7.65 -0.08 5.23
CA ALA A 511 8.57 0.49 6.20
C ALA A 511 9.13 1.85 5.76
N LEU A 512 9.49 2.68 6.74
CA LEU A 512 10.10 4.00 6.57
C LEU A 512 11.24 4.18 7.58
N GLY A 513 12.38 4.75 7.15
CA GLY A 513 13.49 5.11 8.02
C GLY A 513 13.52 6.61 8.30
N LEU A 514 13.52 7.01 9.58
CA LEU A 514 13.58 8.40 10.02
C LEU A 514 14.70 8.63 11.05
N ALA A 515 15.13 9.89 11.17
CA ALA A 515 16.05 10.33 12.21
C ALA A 515 15.28 10.92 13.39
N ALA A 516 15.70 10.61 14.62
CA ALA A 516 15.26 11.39 15.79
C ALA A 516 16.30 11.34 16.93
N ASN A 517 16.56 12.51 17.53
CA ASN A 517 17.20 12.57 18.83
C ASN A 517 16.11 12.60 19.92
N ILE A 518 15.95 11.50 20.65
CA ILE A 518 14.89 11.40 21.66
C ILE A 518 15.10 12.29 22.89
N THR A 519 16.29 12.87 23.07
CA THR A 519 16.53 13.86 24.14
C THR A 519 16.10 15.27 23.74
N ASP A 520 15.73 15.48 22.48
CA ASP A 520 15.20 16.74 21.95
C ASP A 520 13.72 16.61 21.60
N ARG A 521 12.89 17.38 22.30
CA ARG A 521 11.43 17.41 22.12
C ARG A 521 11.02 17.86 20.72
N ALA A 522 11.73 18.82 20.13
CA ALA A 522 11.41 19.30 18.78
C ALA A 522 11.71 18.22 17.74
N SER A 523 12.83 17.50 17.89
CA SER A 523 13.17 16.35 17.06
C SER A 523 12.12 15.24 17.14
N VAL A 524 11.62 14.91 18.34
CA VAL A 524 10.54 13.91 18.50
C VAL A 524 9.24 14.38 17.82
N ARG A 525 8.83 15.64 18.01
CA ARG A 525 7.62 16.18 17.37
C ARG A 525 7.71 16.12 15.84
N ALA A 526 8.85 16.52 15.27
CA ALA A 526 9.08 16.46 13.84
C ALA A 526 8.99 15.01 13.31
N MET A 527 9.59 14.04 14.01
CA MET A 527 9.48 12.62 13.66
C MET A 527 8.02 12.14 13.67
N LEU A 528 7.21 12.54 14.66
CA LEU A 528 5.79 12.16 14.73
C LEU A 528 4.96 12.79 13.60
N ASP A 529 5.26 14.03 13.20
CA ASP A 529 4.63 14.69 12.05
C ASP A 529 4.98 13.98 10.73
N ASP A 530 6.22 13.51 10.60
CA ASP A 530 6.69 12.74 9.46
C ASP A 530 5.99 11.38 9.35
N VAL A 531 5.73 10.74 10.49
CA VAL A 531 4.91 9.51 10.55
C VAL A 531 3.46 9.80 10.15
N ALA A 532 2.89 10.93 10.59
CA ALA A 532 1.55 11.34 10.19
C ALA A 532 1.46 11.54 8.67
N LEU A 533 2.44 12.19 8.04
CA LEU A 533 2.49 12.35 6.58
C LEU A 533 2.64 11.00 5.84
N ALA A 534 3.42 10.08 6.41
CA ALA A 534 3.68 8.79 5.79
C ALA A 534 2.48 7.83 5.85
N TYR A 535 1.78 7.75 6.98
CA TYR A 535 0.77 6.71 7.24
C TYR A 535 -0.57 7.23 7.80
N GLY A 536 -0.70 8.54 7.99
CA GLY A 536 -1.87 9.19 8.60
C GLY A 536 -1.81 9.26 10.13
N GLY A 537 -0.82 8.62 10.78
CA GLY A 537 -0.67 8.56 12.24
C GLY A 537 0.04 7.30 12.69
N PHE A 538 0.00 7.00 14.00
CA PHE A 538 0.62 5.79 14.57
C PHE A 538 -0.24 5.12 15.65
N ASP A 539 0.02 3.86 15.95
CA ASP A 539 -0.68 3.10 16.99
C ASP A 539 0.21 2.85 18.20
N SER A 540 1.47 2.43 17.97
CA SER A 540 2.37 2.01 19.05
C SER A 540 3.80 2.50 18.87
N ILE A 541 4.52 2.66 19.98
CA ILE A 541 5.93 3.03 19.99
C ILE A 541 6.71 2.03 20.85
N CYS A 542 7.77 1.46 20.27
CA CYS A 542 8.75 0.65 20.96
C CYS A 542 10.06 1.45 21.08
N VAL A 543 10.45 1.82 22.30
CA VAL A 543 11.71 2.52 22.56
C VAL A 543 12.76 1.50 22.97
N THR A 544 13.57 1.07 22.00
CA THR A 544 14.70 0.16 22.22
C THR A 544 16.02 0.88 22.46
N ALA A 545 16.09 2.17 22.12
CA ALA A 545 17.27 3.00 22.33
C ALA A 545 17.69 3.03 23.81
N GLY A 546 19.00 2.92 24.04
CA GLY A 546 19.60 3.03 25.35
C GLY A 546 21.12 3.07 25.26
N VAL A 547 21.76 3.66 26.25
CA VAL A 547 23.21 3.82 26.32
C VAL A 547 23.75 3.27 27.63
N PHE A 548 24.97 2.76 27.57
CA PHE A 548 25.74 2.31 28.72
C PHE A 548 27.09 3.03 28.69
N TRP A 549 27.43 3.71 29.78
CA TRP A 549 28.74 4.30 29.97
C TRP A 549 29.46 3.59 31.13
N PRO A 550 30.63 2.96 30.91
CA PRO A 550 31.38 2.31 31.98
C PRO A 550 32.04 3.33 32.91
N SER A 551 32.25 2.95 34.17
CA SER A 551 33.18 3.69 35.04
C SER A 551 34.62 3.57 34.54
N ASP A 552 35.47 4.52 34.88
CA ASP A 552 36.91 4.40 34.67
C ASP A 552 37.54 3.33 35.59
N THR A 553 38.86 3.15 35.51
CA THR A 553 39.60 2.15 36.29
C THR A 553 39.57 2.40 37.80
N THR A 554 39.27 3.63 38.23
CA THR A 554 39.09 4.00 39.65
C THR A 554 37.65 3.79 40.14
N GLY A 555 36.72 3.52 39.22
CA GLY A 555 35.29 3.40 39.52
C GLY A 555 34.52 4.73 39.42
N HIS A 556 35.18 5.82 39.02
CA HIS A 556 34.55 7.12 38.85
C HIS A 556 33.78 7.20 37.52
N ILE A 557 32.65 7.92 37.54
CA ILE A 557 31.85 8.26 36.36
C ILE A 557 31.78 9.79 36.32
N PRO A 558 32.28 10.44 35.25
CA PRO A 558 32.15 11.88 35.11
C PRO A 558 30.69 12.35 35.07
N ASP A 559 30.41 13.51 35.66
CA ASP A 559 29.05 14.05 35.81
C ASP A 559 28.31 14.21 34.46
N ASP A 560 29.02 14.59 33.40
CA ASP A 560 28.46 14.71 32.05
C ASP A 560 28.02 13.35 31.49
N LYS A 561 28.76 12.27 31.80
CA LYS A 561 28.42 10.89 31.38
C LYS A 561 27.30 10.30 32.22
N TRP A 562 27.23 10.66 33.49
CA TRP A 562 26.08 10.38 34.35
C TRP A 562 24.81 11.02 33.77
N ALA A 563 24.87 12.34 33.54
CA ALA A 563 23.76 13.11 32.98
C ALA A 563 23.35 12.61 31.59
N PHE A 564 24.32 12.29 30.72
CA PHE A 564 24.06 11.70 29.41
C PHE A 564 23.31 10.36 29.52
N THR A 565 23.73 9.47 30.43
CA THR A 565 23.11 8.16 30.62
C THR A 565 21.64 8.28 31.05
N PHE A 566 21.35 9.16 32.02
CA PHE A 566 19.97 9.46 32.43
C PHE A 566 19.18 10.17 31.34
N GLY A 567 19.80 11.12 30.65
CA GLY A 567 19.20 11.90 29.58
C GLY A 567 18.65 11.00 28.47
N VAL A 568 19.39 9.97 28.06
CA VAL A 568 18.93 9.03 27.04
C VAL A 568 18.01 7.95 27.63
N ASN A 569 18.42 7.25 28.69
CA ASN A 569 17.71 6.07 29.18
C ASN A 569 16.39 6.38 29.88
N VAL A 570 16.22 7.59 30.43
CA VAL A 570 15.05 7.98 31.22
C VAL A 570 14.35 9.17 30.57
N THR A 571 15.03 10.32 30.49
CA THR A 571 14.42 11.56 29.99
C THR A 571 13.96 11.43 28.55
N GLY A 572 14.76 10.80 27.69
CA GLY A 572 14.38 10.58 26.29
C GLY A 572 13.13 9.70 26.14
N SER A 573 12.98 8.65 26.95
CA SER A 573 11.78 7.80 26.94
C SER A 573 10.55 8.55 27.42
N TYR A 574 10.70 9.42 28.42
CA TYR A 574 9.65 10.32 28.88
C TYR A 574 9.21 11.29 27.78
N ILE A 575 10.16 11.99 27.13
CA ILE A 575 9.86 12.95 26.05
C ILE A 575 9.08 12.28 24.92
N VAL A 576 9.48 11.07 24.52
CA VAL A 576 8.76 10.28 23.51
C VAL A 576 7.31 10.02 23.93
N GLY A 577 7.08 9.53 25.15
CA GLY A 577 5.73 9.26 25.65
C GLY A 577 4.85 10.51 25.74
N ASP A 578 5.41 11.60 26.26
CA ASP A 578 4.73 12.88 26.47
C ASP A 578 4.36 13.57 25.15
N GLU A 579 5.27 13.63 24.17
CA GLU A 579 4.94 14.16 22.85
C GLU A 579 3.96 13.27 22.07
N ALA A 580 4.09 11.96 22.20
CA ALA A 580 3.19 11.00 21.55
C ALA A 580 1.76 11.07 22.10
N LEU A 581 1.57 11.41 23.38
CA LEU A 581 0.25 11.56 24.01
C LEU A 581 -0.65 12.54 23.27
N LYS A 582 -0.09 13.65 22.79
CA LYS A 582 -0.83 14.66 22.02
C LYS A 582 -1.45 14.02 20.78
N THR A 583 -0.65 13.29 20.01
CA THR A 583 -1.10 12.60 18.79
C THR A 583 -2.09 11.47 19.12
N TRP A 584 -1.85 10.65 20.16
CA TRP A 584 -2.81 9.63 20.58
C TRP A 584 -4.17 10.23 20.95
N LYS A 585 -4.19 11.34 21.71
CA LYS A 585 -5.42 12.07 22.08
C LYS A 585 -6.15 12.61 20.85
N GLU A 586 -5.44 13.20 19.90
CA GLU A 586 -6.03 13.70 18.65
C GLU A 586 -6.66 12.59 17.82
N GLN A 587 -5.98 11.46 17.70
CA GLN A 587 -6.51 10.28 17.01
C GLN A 587 -7.72 9.69 17.75
N GLY A 588 -7.76 9.76 19.09
CA GLY A 588 -8.77 9.04 19.88
C GLY A 588 -8.66 7.52 19.74
N LEU A 589 -7.47 7.04 19.38
CA LEU A 589 -7.18 5.64 19.08
C LEU A 589 -6.31 5.05 20.19
N LYS A 590 -6.71 3.88 20.71
CA LYS A 590 -5.91 3.16 21.70
C LYS A 590 -4.52 2.82 21.15
N GLY A 591 -3.50 2.96 22.00
CA GLY A 591 -2.11 2.72 21.63
C GLY A 591 -1.31 1.94 22.66
N GLN A 592 -0.03 1.68 22.37
CA GLN A 592 0.91 1.05 23.29
C GLN A 592 2.27 1.77 23.27
N LEU A 593 2.86 1.92 24.45
CA LEU A 593 4.24 2.35 24.62
C LEU A 593 5.02 1.22 25.30
N VAL A 594 6.10 0.77 24.67
CA VAL A 594 6.98 -0.27 25.24
C VAL A 594 8.39 0.27 25.40
N LEU A 595 8.92 0.24 26.61
CA LEU A 595 10.25 0.80 26.92
C LEU A 595 11.28 -0.31 27.23
N THR A 596 12.49 -0.23 26.67
CA THR A 596 13.59 -1.10 27.09
C THR A 596 14.12 -0.65 28.45
N THR A 597 13.97 -1.51 29.45
CA THR A 597 14.57 -1.38 30.77
C THR A 597 15.81 -2.28 30.87
N SER A 598 16.02 -3.04 31.95
CA SER A 598 17.08 -4.06 32.06
C SER A 598 16.89 -4.90 33.31
N ALA A 599 17.36 -6.15 33.30
CA ALA A 599 17.53 -6.93 34.53
C ALA A 599 18.43 -6.23 35.57
N ASN A 600 19.37 -5.39 35.12
CA ASN A 600 20.21 -4.55 35.99
C ASN A 600 19.42 -3.48 36.78
N ALA A 601 18.14 -3.26 36.46
CA ALA A 601 17.28 -2.44 37.29
C ALA A 601 16.98 -3.09 38.66
N ALA A 602 17.12 -4.41 38.76
CA ALA A 602 16.98 -5.19 39.99
C ALA A 602 18.33 -5.70 40.52
N VAL A 603 19.30 -5.95 39.63
CA VAL A 603 20.61 -6.51 39.98
C VAL A 603 21.70 -5.44 39.93
N ALA A 604 22.27 -5.09 41.09
CA ALA A 604 23.42 -4.20 41.17
C ALA A 604 24.73 -4.91 40.82
N LYS A 605 25.60 -4.27 40.03
CA LYS A 605 26.93 -4.79 39.67
C LYS A 605 28.00 -3.69 39.75
N LYS A 606 29.24 -4.08 40.09
CA LYS A 606 30.39 -3.16 40.06
C LYS A 606 30.68 -2.72 38.63
N GLY A 607 30.78 -1.41 38.40
CA GLY A 607 31.16 -0.81 37.11
C GLY A 607 29.98 -0.40 36.20
N SER A 608 28.74 -0.53 36.67
CA SER A 608 27.53 -0.16 35.92
C SER A 608 26.64 0.86 36.64
N LEU A 609 27.17 1.60 37.62
CA LEU A 609 26.41 2.45 38.54
C LEU A 609 25.39 3.37 37.84
N ALA A 610 25.82 4.23 36.91
CA ALA A 610 24.92 5.15 36.21
C ALA A 610 23.85 4.42 35.38
N TYR A 611 24.24 3.32 34.72
CA TYR A 611 23.34 2.51 33.91
C TYR A 611 22.28 1.82 34.78
N ASP A 612 22.68 1.13 35.84
CA ASP A 612 21.80 0.39 36.73
C ASP A 612 20.78 1.33 37.39
N CYS A 613 21.24 2.48 37.91
CA CYS A 613 20.36 3.52 38.45
C CYS A 613 19.39 4.06 37.38
N SER A 614 19.86 4.33 36.16
CA SER A 614 18.98 4.81 35.08
C SER A 614 17.92 3.78 34.67
N LYS A 615 18.25 2.47 34.70
CA LYS A 615 17.29 1.41 34.36
C LYS A 615 16.31 1.13 35.50
N ALA A 616 16.72 1.29 36.77
CA ALA A 616 15.79 1.32 37.90
C ALA A 616 14.80 2.50 37.80
N ALA A 617 15.29 3.68 37.43
CA ALA A 617 14.42 4.83 37.15
C ALA A 617 13.48 4.57 35.97
N ALA A 618 13.97 3.97 34.88
CA ALA A 618 13.13 3.59 33.74
C ALA A 618 12.03 2.57 34.11
N ASN A 619 12.31 1.61 35.01
CA ASN A 619 11.28 0.70 35.54
C ASN A 619 10.16 1.45 36.26
N HIS A 620 10.49 2.48 37.04
CA HIS A 620 9.48 3.29 37.71
C HIS A 620 8.75 4.20 36.71
N LEU A 621 9.46 4.78 35.74
CA LEU A 621 8.89 5.57 34.65
C LEU A 621 7.82 4.81 33.87
N VAL A 622 8.00 3.50 33.60
CA VAL A 622 6.96 2.66 32.97
C VAL A 622 5.65 2.71 33.75
N ARG A 623 5.71 2.67 35.08
CA ARG A 623 4.52 2.67 35.95
C ARG A 623 3.87 4.05 35.98
N GLU A 624 4.67 5.11 36.11
CA GLU A 624 4.18 6.49 36.08
C GLU A 624 3.52 6.83 34.74
N LEU A 625 4.15 6.48 33.62
CA LEU A 625 3.55 6.66 32.29
C LEU A 625 2.31 5.77 32.08
N ALA A 626 2.26 4.56 32.67
CA ALA A 626 1.06 3.73 32.61
C ALA A 626 -0.13 4.40 33.31
N MET A 627 0.10 5.10 34.40
CA MET A 627 -0.91 5.89 35.10
C MET A 627 -1.32 7.12 34.29
N GLU A 628 -0.34 7.88 33.79
CA GLU A 628 -0.58 9.16 33.10
C GLU A 628 -1.25 8.99 31.74
N LEU A 629 -0.85 7.97 30.97
CA LEU A 629 -1.35 7.75 29.61
C LEU A 629 -2.63 6.90 29.56
N ALA A 630 -3.08 6.36 30.70
CA ALA A 630 -4.34 5.65 30.81
C ALA A 630 -5.55 6.61 30.69
N PRO A 631 -6.72 6.12 30.23
CA PRO A 631 -7.01 4.76 29.73
C PRO A 631 -6.66 4.56 28.25
N LEU A 632 -6.06 5.55 27.60
CA LEU A 632 -5.88 5.57 26.15
C LEU A 632 -4.72 4.68 25.69
N VAL A 633 -3.62 4.67 26.44
CA VAL A 633 -2.38 3.97 26.09
C VAL A 633 -2.00 3.00 27.21
N ARG A 634 -1.56 1.80 26.82
CA ARG A 634 -0.90 0.87 27.75
C ARG A 634 0.60 1.09 27.70
N VAL A 635 1.25 1.14 28.86
CA VAL A 635 2.70 1.31 28.95
C VAL A 635 3.30 0.10 29.66
N ASN A 636 4.27 -0.56 29.05
CA ASN A 636 4.97 -1.68 29.67
C ASN A 636 6.47 -1.60 29.36
N GLY A 637 7.27 -2.39 30.06
CA GLY A 637 8.70 -2.49 29.82
C GLY A 637 9.12 -3.89 29.43
N VAL A 638 10.16 -3.98 28.60
CA VAL A 638 10.93 -5.23 28.40
C VAL A 638 12.25 -5.07 29.14
N ALA A 639 12.63 -6.06 29.95
CA ALA A 639 13.88 -6.09 30.71
C ALA A 639 14.82 -7.18 30.18
N PRO A 640 15.70 -6.84 29.23
CA PRO A 640 16.75 -7.76 28.79
C PRO A 640 17.80 -7.97 29.87
N ALA A 641 18.38 -9.17 29.89
CA ALA A 641 19.72 -9.38 30.46
C ALA A 641 20.79 -9.11 29.38
N THR A 642 21.88 -9.88 29.38
CA THR A 642 23.00 -9.64 28.47
C THR A 642 22.72 -10.20 27.08
N VAL A 643 22.40 -9.32 26.14
CA VAL A 643 22.28 -9.62 24.70
C VAL A 643 23.53 -9.12 23.98
N VAL A 644 24.41 -10.04 23.58
CA VAL A 644 25.70 -9.71 22.95
C VAL A 644 25.55 -9.60 21.42
N GLN A 645 24.79 -10.50 20.82
CA GLN A 645 24.63 -10.60 19.36
C GLN A 645 24.05 -9.29 18.76
N GLY A 646 24.77 -8.73 17.78
CA GLY A 646 24.32 -7.55 17.02
C GLY A 646 24.18 -6.27 17.84
N SER A 647 24.66 -6.24 19.08
CA SER A 647 24.53 -5.11 19.99
C SER A 647 25.65 -4.09 19.78
N ALA A 648 25.28 -2.83 19.52
CA ALA A 648 26.25 -1.72 19.48
C ALA A 648 26.95 -1.50 20.83
N MET A 649 26.40 -2.03 21.93
CA MET A 649 27.05 -1.99 23.24
C MET A 649 28.21 -2.98 23.36
N PHE A 650 28.33 -3.99 22.50
CA PHE A 650 29.39 -5.00 22.51
C PHE A 650 30.22 -4.97 21.22
N PRO A 651 30.96 -3.86 20.94
CA PRO A 651 31.93 -3.86 19.86
C PRO A 651 33.04 -4.88 20.13
N ARG A 652 33.75 -5.31 19.08
CA ARG A 652 34.80 -6.36 19.15
C ARG A 652 35.76 -6.15 20.33
N ASP A 653 36.30 -4.96 20.49
CA ASP A 653 37.28 -4.66 21.55
C ASP A 653 36.70 -4.85 22.95
N ARG A 654 35.42 -4.51 23.15
CA ARG A 654 34.74 -4.76 24.42
C ARG A 654 34.45 -6.25 24.64
N VAL A 655 34.12 -6.99 23.57
CA VAL A 655 33.94 -8.44 23.64
C VAL A 655 35.26 -9.09 24.07
N ILE A 656 36.37 -8.76 23.41
CA ILE A 656 37.73 -9.19 23.76
C ILE A 656 38.07 -8.84 25.21
N GLY A 657 37.88 -7.58 25.62
CA GLY A 657 38.12 -7.16 27.00
C GLY A 657 37.26 -7.91 28.03
N SER A 658 36.03 -8.30 27.66
CA SER A 658 35.16 -9.11 28.50
C SER A 658 35.64 -10.57 28.59
N LEU A 659 36.04 -11.16 27.46
CA LEU A 659 36.60 -12.52 27.42
C LEU A 659 37.87 -12.61 28.28
N ALA A 660 38.77 -11.63 28.17
CA ALA A 660 39.96 -11.51 29.01
C ALA A 660 39.59 -11.37 30.50
N LYS A 661 38.66 -10.46 30.84
CA LYS A 661 38.20 -10.24 32.22
C LYS A 661 37.63 -11.50 32.87
N TYR A 662 36.95 -12.36 32.10
CA TYR A 662 36.33 -13.59 32.61
C TYR A 662 37.19 -14.84 32.37
N ASN A 663 38.45 -14.69 31.92
CA ASN A 663 39.36 -15.79 31.61
C ASN A 663 38.77 -16.82 30.61
N ILE A 664 38.02 -16.34 29.61
CA ILE A 664 37.44 -17.18 28.55
C ILE A 664 38.45 -17.28 27.40
N PRO A 665 38.85 -18.49 26.95
CA PRO A 665 39.87 -18.63 25.91
C PRO A 665 39.46 -18.04 24.55
N TYR A 666 40.32 -17.19 23.98
CA TYR A 666 40.17 -16.62 22.64
C TYR A 666 41.54 -16.36 21.99
N THR A 667 41.55 -16.17 20.67
CA THR A 667 42.73 -15.69 19.92
C THR A 667 42.40 -14.37 19.22
N ASP A 668 43.40 -13.51 19.02
CA ASP A 668 43.19 -12.16 18.47
C ASP A 668 42.71 -12.17 17.00
N ASP A 669 43.02 -13.24 16.25
CA ASP A 669 42.61 -13.47 14.87
C ASP A 669 41.22 -14.13 14.74
N GLU A 670 40.61 -14.55 15.85
CA GLU A 670 39.31 -15.22 15.84
C GLU A 670 38.20 -14.28 15.32
N ALA A 671 37.33 -14.81 14.46
CA ALA A 671 36.21 -14.05 13.90
C ALA A 671 35.30 -13.47 14.99
N THR A 672 34.86 -12.21 14.82
CA THR A 672 34.05 -11.49 15.82
C THR A 672 32.81 -12.27 16.24
N ASP A 673 32.13 -12.93 15.30
CA ASP A 673 30.94 -13.73 15.59
C ASP A 673 31.24 -14.91 16.52
N SER A 674 32.41 -15.52 16.40
CA SER A 674 32.83 -16.61 17.29
C SER A 674 33.10 -16.10 18.71
N LEU A 675 33.80 -14.96 18.82
CA LEU A 675 34.04 -14.28 20.10
C LEU A 675 32.73 -13.88 20.79
N VAL A 676 31.78 -13.35 20.02
CA VAL A 676 30.43 -12.99 20.48
C VAL A 676 29.68 -14.22 20.99
N ARG A 677 29.75 -15.36 20.28
CA ARG A 677 29.10 -16.61 20.72
C ARG A 677 29.71 -17.14 22.02
N LYS A 678 31.04 -17.13 22.16
CA LYS A 678 31.71 -17.54 23.40
C LYS A 678 31.27 -16.68 24.59
N LEU A 679 31.25 -15.36 24.41
CA LEU A 679 30.81 -14.44 25.45
C LEU A 679 29.32 -14.63 25.79
N ALA A 680 28.47 -14.82 24.77
CA ALA A 680 27.05 -15.08 24.96
C ALA A 680 26.80 -16.38 25.72
N GLN A 681 27.54 -17.46 25.41
CA GLN A 681 27.44 -18.74 26.12
C GLN A 681 27.87 -18.60 27.58
N PHE A 682 28.95 -17.87 27.86
CA PHE A 682 29.37 -17.61 29.25
C PHE A 682 28.27 -16.93 30.08
N TYR A 683 27.57 -15.95 29.51
CA TYR A 683 26.44 -15.34 30.21
C TYR A 683 25.25 -16.30 30.34
N ALA A 684 24.97 -17.12 29.32
CA ALA A 684 23.93 -18.14 29.35
C ALA A 684 24.16 -19.17 30.45
N ASP A 685 25.39 -19.62 30.67
CA ASP A 685 25.73 -20.62 31.69
C ASP A 685 25.41 -20.16 33.13
N ARG A 686 25.15 -18.87 33.32
CA ARG A 686 24.79 -18.26 34.61
C ARG A 686 23.29 -18.09 34.81
N THR A 687 22.49 -18.27 33.76
CA THR A 687 21.03 -18.21 33.83
C THR A 687 20.46 -19.61 34.09
N LEU A 688 19.16 -19.72 34.37
CA LEU A 688 18.50 -21.00 34.64
C LEU A 688 18.28 -21.82 33.36
N THR A 689 18.05 -21.18 32.22
CA THR A 689 17.80 -21.88 30.95
C THR A 689 19.08 -22.38 30.27
N LYS A 690 20.26 -21.90 30.67
CA LYS A 690 21.56 -22.23 30.06
C LYS A 690 21.64 -21.97 28.55
N ALA A 691 20.78 -21.09 28.05
CA ALA A 691 20.66 -20.75 26.64
C ALA A 691 20.99 -19.27 26.39
N PRO A 692 21.79 -18.95 25.36
CA PRO A 692 22.04 -17.56 24.97
C PRO A 692 20.75 -16.81 24.63
N ILE A 693 20.66 -15.58 25.10
CA ILE A 693 19.54 -14.68 24.84
C ILE A 693 19.89 -13.85 23.60
N THR A 694 19.02 -13.87 22.61
CA THR A 694 19.19 -13.20 21.32
C THR A 694 18.31 -11.96 21.20
N PRO A 695 18.58 -11.06 20.24
CA PRO A 695 17.64 -9.98 19.89
C PRO A 695 16.25 -10.49 19.51
N ALA A 696 16.15 -11.69 18.91
CA ALA A 696 14.88 -12.28 18.49
C ALA A 696 14.00 -12.64 19.69
N ASP A 697 14.60 -13.15 20.77
CA ASP A 697 13.88 -13.45 22.01
C ASP A 697 13.27 -12.18 22.63
N GLN A 698 13.98 -11.06 22.56
CA GLN A 698 13.48 -9.76 23.02
C GLN A 698 12.36 -9.25 22.11
N ALA A 699 12.50 -9.40 20.80
CA ALA A 699 11.52 -8.98 19.81
C ALA A 699 10.16 -9.68 19.98
N GLU A 700 10.14 -10.95 20.44
CA GLU A 700 8.88 -11.64 20.79
C GLU A 700 8.17 -10.96 21.97
N ALA A 701 8.89 -10.52 23.01
CA ALA A 701 8.27 -9.79 24.13
C ALA A 701 7.69 -8.44 23.67
N TYR A 702 8.40 -7.72 22.79
CA TYR A 702 7.87 -6.53 22.16
C TYR A 702 6.58 -6.81 21.38
N PHE A 703 6.58 -7.84 20.55
CA PHE A 703 5.39 -8.29 19.82
C PHE A 703 4.21 -8.57 20.75
N LEU A 704 4.41 -9.34 21.82
CA LEU A 704 3.36 -9.66 22.80
C LEU A 704 2.75 -8.41 23.46
N LEU A 705 3.58 -7.40 23.75
CA LEU A 705 3.14 -6.19 24.45
C LEU A 705 2.39 -5.21 23.54
N VAL A 706 2.80 -5.09 22.27
CA VAL A 706 2.10 -4.27 21.27
C VAL A 706 0.90 -4.97 20.64
N SER A 707 0.80 -6.29 20.73
CA SER A 707 -0.40 -7.00 20.28
C SER A 707 -1.53 -6.96 21.32
N GLN A 708 -2.69 -7.52 20.95
CA GLN A 708 -3.85 -7.61 21.85
C GLN A 708 -3.79 -8.82 22.80
N ARG A 709 -2.76 -9.67 22.71
CA ARG A 709 -2.58 -10.85 23.58
C ARG A 709 -2.46 -10.47 25.05
N LEU A 710 -1.85 -9.32 25.35
CA LEU A 710 -1.74 -8.76 26.70
C LEU A 710 -2.57 -7.47 26.86
N SER A 711 -3.76 -7.41 26.23
CA SER A 711 -4.61 -6.21 26.22
C SER A 711 -5.09 -5.71 27.59
N LYS A 712 -4.94 -6.52 28.64
CA LYS A 712 -5.27 -6.18 30.04
C LYS A 712 -4.05 -5.87 30.91
N THR A 713 -2.86 -5.79 30.31
CA THR A 713 -1.59 -5.56 31.01
C THR A 713 -1.04 -4.17 30.72
N THR A 714 -0.77 -3.40 31.77
CA THR A 714 -0.12 -2.08 31.77
C THR A 714 0.67 -1.89 33.08
N GLY A 715 1.72 -1.08 33.06
CA GLY A 715 2.61 -0.83 34.19
C GLY A 715 3.56 -1.99 34.53
N GLN A 716 3.64 -3.02 33.69
CA GLN A 716 4.41 -4.23 33.97
C GLN A 716 5.76 -4.27 33.24
N ILE A 717 6.71 -4.99 33.82
CA ILE A 717 8.02 -5.26 33.25
C ILE A 717 8.11 -6.75 32.92
N VAL A 718 8.30 -7.08 31.65
CA VAL A 718 8.51 -8.45 31.18
C VAL A 718 10.01 -8.71 31.08
N THR A 719 10.52 -9.65 31.87
CA THR A 719 11.92 -10.07 31.80
C THR A 719 12.10 -11.11 30.69
N VAL A 720 13.18 -10.94 29.92
CA VAL A 720 13.64 -11.93 28.94
C VAL A 720 15.14 -12.11 29.19
N ASP A 721 15.44 -12.90 30.22
CA ASP A 721 16.74 -12.95 30.88
C ASP A 721 17.29 -14.37 31.10
N GLY A 722 16.64 -15.39 30.52
CA GLY A 722 17.01 -16.80 30.70
C GLY A 722 16.77 -17.32 32.13
N GLY A 723 15.98 -16.60 32.93
CA GLY A 723 15.78 -16.91 34.35
C GLY A 723 16.96 -16.45 35.19
N LEU A 724 17.38 -15.20 35.06
CA LEU A 724 18.42 -14.62 35.91
C LEU A 724 17.87 -14.47 37.34
N HIS A 725 18.07 -15.50 38.18
CA HIS A 725 17.47 -15.58 39.52
C HIS A 725 17.80 -14.41 40.44
N GLU A 726 18.95 -13.74 40.27
CA GLU A 726 19.30 -12.54 41.01
C GLU A 726 18.36 -11.36 40.72
N ALA A 727 17.70 -11.35 39.55
CA ALA A 727 16.78 -10.30 39.11
C ALA A 727 15.31 -10.56 39.50
N PHE A 728 15.01 -11.65 40.21
CA PHE A 728 13.64 -11.96 40.62
C PHE A 728 13.11 -10.89 41.57
N LEU A 729 12.06 -10.20 41.13
CA LEU A 729 11.32 -9.25 41.95
C LEU A 729 10.55 -10.03 43.02
N ARG A 730 10.65 -9.57 44.28
CA ARG A 730 10.00 -10.20 45.45
C ARG A 730 8.93 -9.28 46.01
#